data_AF-A0A662VZV6-F1
#
_entry.id   AF-A0A662VZV6-F1
#
_cell.length_a   1.000
_cell.length_b   1.000
_cell.length_c   1.000
_cell.angle_alpha   90.00
_cell.angle_beta   90.00
_cell.angle_gamma   90.00
#
_symmetry.space_group_name_H-M   'P 1'
#
loop_
_entity.id
_entity.type
_entity.pdbx_description
1 polymer ?
#
loop_
_entity_poly.entity_id
_entity_poly.type
_entity_poly.pdbx_seq_one_letter_code
_entity_poly.pdbx_strand_id
1 'polypeptide(L)'
;MEDFYATKAYALLKSVEEWNANAEELSEMLGFKSFNAESAENARKIAMPYERVLVDLLAGDLFHPVKTVLKNPLSPKNEIEVKKVDRTGEVKNLINRIKRLDDARLKYHLLYALYELAAQPAIPADPRVPTHTIFDYAYASASTVNWTYRNSGYLVMVDLAGVQGFISASRKLRDLWVSSWLVSALCWAIVRKFVEILGPDVLISPSARRNPFYFHSLLVMLKNYDFDIADVAYFYGYDEDMGAPEHAVVPATAVLILPGDDVLKKLISEFNDISEVLISEYREAWKRFVESMRNFKEALCKIEDEEDEKKAEELSEMIERAFKEAEKMGIVDVPPLQLRVAKVSVNLSRADGVNLVYDKTYRDLVDSLALTKTLKSSTAYASDLTKWSEEMYKKELWRHCTICGLPAVLKIPKEREEEERKGEEKYYEDVVPPELRPVFGPGERLCFYCLLKRLCSLGKLFEKVVEVLIGKHGEVKERTFPSVSDVALVPFRLRLLDYARKLAEAGEIYELKELISKLQKIFAKVVKKPKVKPPESTGFKELDEKIEAVKKTLLQVISDEEFTSLKWALCADAEPMFFSDDVEIRKLVRELLKEIEKTGDSEFTTYYSILRADADSIGKLLSGNLKEAIGIKPEDLLVDYVAEELKEIVKDFLKLNEEGMNDLVKKMQKMTGRNEEEIKKRVEKAHDLLKSMPDGKIILSPVFHAMISRALMVQAMKDAREIEINNGFLVYSGGDDLLAVIPVKNSLNACKNTRICFGAGDKQGFYEFGIPAMGFVGRSCSLIYGHYMHPLSSLLSLSAEFLEDYAKKARWSNDSVLEKDTCLVAYIPRGSRNARISFLPLKEKRIERVEKGKFAKSLQIVNSLSEGVVEERVSRSLLYRLLEDESIWELAKKDICKSKKLIEFLVKKTGINPEEMQLKEIVERLKFKVLLEDELKDEKRRKRKTDKIEAINLSSEIIKACLNKISAERSRW
;
A
#
# COMPACT_ATOMS: atom_id res chain seq x y z
N MET A 1 -36.67 2.63 -10.26
CA MET A 1 -35.34 2.89 -10.86
C MET A 1 -34.68 1.62 -11.38
N GLU A 2 -35.43 0.54 -11.63
CA GLU A 2 -34.91 -0.72 -12.20
C GLU A 2 -34.18 -0.50 -13.54
N ASP A 3 -34.79 0.29 -14.43
CA ASP A 3 -34.24 0.67 -15.74
C ASP A 3 -32.84 1.32 -15.68
N PHE A 4 -32.49 2.02 -14.59
CA PHE A 4 -31.16 2.59 -14.39
C PHE A 4 -30.10 1.50 -14.19
N TYR A 5 -30.35 0.53 -13.30
CA TYR A 5 -29.46 -0.62 -13.09
C TYR A 5 -29.41 -1.53 -14.31
N ALA A 6 -30.55 -1.71 -14.99
CA ALA A 6 -30.63 -2.46 -16.24
C ALA A 6 -29.75 -1.82 -17.34
N THR A 7 -29.76 -0.49 -17.46
CA THR A 7 -28.90 0.24 -18.41
C THR A 7 -27.42 0.04 -18.10
N LYS A 8 -27.03 0.07 -16.81
CA LYS A 8 -25.64 -0.23 -16.40
C LYS A 8 -25.25 -1.68 -16.67
N ALA A 9 -26.13 -2.63 -16.37
CA ALA A 9 -25.91 -4.05 -16.64
C ALA A 9 -25.76 -4.31 -18.14
N TYR A 10 -26.59 -3.69 -18.97
CA TYR A 10 -26.49 -3.74 -20.42
C TYR A 10 -25.16 -3.15 -20.93
N ALA A 11 -24.76 -1.98 -20.43
CA ALA A 11 -23.48 -1.37 -20.78
C ALA A 11 -22.28 -2.27 -20.41
N LEU A 12 -22.37 -3.01 -19.30
CA LEU A 12 -21.35 -3.98 -18.89
C LEU A 12 -21.39 -5.24 -19.79
N LEU A 13 -22.57 -5.73 -20.16
CA LEU A 13 -22.73 -6.93 -20.99
C LEU A 13 -22.43 -6.69 -22.47
N LYS A 14 -22.40 -5.44 -22.95
CA LYS A 14 -22.02 -5.12 -24.34
C LYS A 14 -20.70 -5.72 -24.78
N SER A 15 -19.78 -6.04 -23.86
CA SER A 15 -18.54 -6.74 -24.19
C SER A 15 -18.73 -8.17 -24.71
N VAL A 16 -19.88 -8.82 -24.47
CA VAL A 16 -20.15 -10.18 -25.00
C VAL A 16 -20.38 -10.21 -26.51
N GLU A 17 -20.66 -9.06 -27.13
CA GLU A 17 -20.81 -8.95 -28.59
C GLU A 17 -19.52 -9.33 -29.32
N GLU A 18 -18.37 -9.14 -28.67
CA GLU A 18 -17.09 -9.62 -29.17
C GLU A 18 -17.04 -11.16 -29.27
N TRP A 19 -17.91 -11.89 -28.58
CA TRP A 19 -18.06 -13.34 -28.71
C TRP A 19 -19.26 -13.74 -29.58
N ASN A 20 -19.79 -12.82 -30.38
CA ASN A 20 -21.00 -13.01 -31.19
C ASN A 20 -22.27 -13.34 -30.37
N ALA A 21 -22.29 -12.96 -29.09
CA ALA A 21 -23.47 -13.10 -28.24
C ALA A 21 -24.28 -11.79 -28.21
N ASN A 22 -25.60 -11.93 -28.06
CA ASN A 22 -26.48 -10.78 -27.99
C ASN A 22 -26.55 -10.23 -26.55
N ALA A 23 -26.01 -9.03 -26.32
CA ALA A 23 -26.06 -8.37 -25.02
C ALA A 23 -27.50 -8.04 -24.56
N GLU A 24 -28.43 -7.82 -25.49
CA GLU A 24 -29.85 -7.59 -25.19
C GLU A 24 -30.49 -8.85 -24.64
N GLU A 25 -30.25 -10.01 -25.29
CA GLU A 25 -30.73 -11.32 -24.82
C GLU A 25 -30.22 -11.60 -23.39
N LEU A 26 -28.93 -11.35 -23.12
CA LEU A 26 -28.36 -11.56 -21.78
C LEU A 26 -28.93 -10.60 -20.73
N SER A 27 -29.22 -9.35 -21.12
CA SER A 27 -29.86 -8.36 -20.24
C SER A 27 -31.30 -8.75 -19.91
N GLU A 28 -32.05 -9.24 -20.90
CA GLU A 28 -33.40 -9.79 -20.72
C GLU A 28 -33.37 -11.05 -19.83
N MET A 29 -32.36 -11.92 -20.00
CA MET A 29 -32.17 -13.12 -19.16
C MET A 29 -31.92 -12.79 -17.68
N LEU A 30 -31.37 -11.61 -17.35
CA LEU A 30 -31.26 -11.13 -15.96
C LEU A 30 -32.62 -10.77 -15.35
N GLY A 31 -33.67 -10.70 -16.16
CA GLY A 31 -35.04 -10.40 -15.75
C GLY A 31 -35.32 -8.90 -15.66
N PHE A 32 -34.57 -8.05 -16.36
CA PHE A 32 -34.87 -6.63 -16.47
C PHE A 32 -35.97 -6.39 -17.53
N LYS A 33 -36.92 -5.50 -17.22
CA LYS A 33 -38.05 -5.20 -18.14
C LYS A 33 -37.67 -4.30 -19.32
N SER A 34 -36.77 -3.34 -19.09
CA SER A 34 -36.31 -2.38 -20.09
C SER A 34 -34.95 -1.80 -19.68
N PHE A 35 -34.21 -1.30 -20.66
CA PHE A 35 -32.99 -0.52 -20.46
C PHE A 35 -32.89 0.58 -21.53
N ASN A 36 -32.06 1.61 -21.28
CA ASN A 36 -31.81 2.69 -22.23
C ASN A 36 -30.56 2.40 -23.09
N ALA A 37 -30.76 1.77 -24.25
CA ALA A 37 -29.66 1.41 -25.17
C ALA A 37 -28.87 2.63 -25.67
N GLU A 38 -29.54 3.74 -25.95
CA GLU A 38 -28.90 4.99 -26.41
C GLU A 38 -27.96 5.57 -25.34
N SER A 39 -28.39 5.57 -24.07
CA SER A 39 -27.56 5.98 -22.94
C SER A 39 -26.32 5.11 -22.80
N ALA A 40 -26.46 3.79 -22.92
CA ALA A 40 -25.33 2.86 -22.87
C ALA A 40 -24.33 3.09 -24.02
N GLU A 41 -24.83 3.33 -25.24
CA GLU A 41 -23.98 3.61 -26.41
C GLU A 41 -23.26 4.96 -26.30
N ASN A 42 -23.94 5.99 -25.82
CA ASN A 42 -23.30 7.27 -25.53
C ASN A 42 -22.26 7.16 -24.40
N ALA A 43 -22.49 6.28 -23.42
CA ALA A 43 -21.52 6.03 -22.36
C ALA A 43 -20.25 5.37 -22.89
N ARG A 44 -20.37 4.42 -23.81
CA ARG A 44 -19.23 3.79 -24.51
C ARG A 44 -18.38 4.82 -25.27
N LYS A 45 -19.00 5.80 -25.92
CA LYS A 45 -18.29 6.88 -26.64
C LYS A 45 -17.46 7.75 -25.68
N ILE A 46 -18.04 8.19 -24.56
CA ILE A 46 -17.34 9.00 -23.55
C ILE A 46 -16.23 8.19 -22.86
N ALA A 47 -16.46 6.90 -22.59
CA ALA A 47 -15.49 6.03 -21.95
C ALA A 47 -14.26 5.74 -22.85
N MET A 48 -14.39 5.92 -24.16
CA MET A 48 -13.40 5.53 -25.15
C MET A 48 -12.05 6.22 -24.92
N PRO A 49 -10.93 5.47 -24.81
CA PRO A 49 -9.63 6.07 -24.65
C PRO A 49 -9.16 6.74 -25.94
N TYR A 50 -8.38 7.82 -25.80
CA TYR A 50 -8.05 8.73 -26.90
C TYR A 50 -7.29 8.03 -28.04
N GLU A 51 -6.41 7.08 -27.72
CA GLU A 51 -5.65 6.33 -28.71
C GLU A 51 -6.58 5.48 -29.58
N ARG A 52 -7.69 4.98 -29.03
CA ARG A 52 -8.71 4.27 -29.79
C ARG A 52 -9.52 5.22 -30.66
N VAL A 53 -9.89 6.39 -30.17
CA VAL A 53 -10.55 7.42 -31.00
C VAL A 53 -9.68 7.76 -32.22
N LEU A 54 -8.38 7.96 -32.01
CA LEU A 54 -7.42 8.25 -33.09
C LEU A 54 -7.33 7.09 -34.08
N VAL A 55 -7.22 5.85 -33.60
CA VAL A 55 -7.19 4.66 -34.46
C VAL A 55 -8.50 4.45 -35.21
N ASP A 56 -9.66 4.70 -34.61
CA ASP A 56 -10.95 4.63 -35.31
C ASP A 56 -11.05 5.67 -36.43
N LEU A 57 -10.57 6.90 -36.19
CA LEU A 57 -10.52 7.92 -37.22
C LEU A 57 -9.55 7.54 -38.34
N LEU A 58 -8.35 7.04 -38.02
CA LEU A 58 -7.34 6.67 -39.01
C LEU A 58 -7.71 5.36 -39.72
N ALA A 59 -7.78 4.26 -39.00
CA ALA A 59 -7.91 2.91 -39.51
C ALA A 59 -9.36 2.51 -39.84
N GLY A 60 -10.33 2.81 -38.96
CA GLY A 60 -11.70 2.26 -39.08
C GLY A 60 -11.67 0.73 -39.21
N ASP A 61 -12.66 0.11 -39.86
CA ASP A 61 -12.76 -1.37 -39.94
C ASP A 61 -11.72 -2.05 -40.85
N LEU A 62 -10.70 -1.30 -41.30
CA LEU A 62 -9.83 -1.68 -42.41
C LEU A 62 -8.65 -2.56 -41.98
N PHE A 63 -8.40 -2.70 -40.68
CA PHE A 63 -7.23 -3.38 -40.15
C PHE A 63 -7.65 -4.45 -39.15
N HIS A 64 -7.40 -5.71 -39.53
CA HIS A 64 -7.59 -6.86 -38.65
C HIS A 64 -6.19 -7.41 -38.34
N PRO A 65 -5.71 -7.27 -37.09
CA PRO A 65 -4.39 -7.76 -36.72
C PRO A 65 -4.29 -9.26 -36.92
N VAL A 66 -3.14 -9.73 -37.40
CA VAL A 66 -2.88 -11.16 -37.60
C VAL A 66 -2.85 -11.91 -36.26
N LYS A 67 -2.40 -11.24 -35.19
CA LYS A 67 -2.34 -11.78 -33.84
C LYS A 67 -3.08 -10.87 -32.86
N THR A 68 -3.84 -11.49 -31.95
CA THR A 68 -4.46 -10.79 -30.83
C THR A 68 -3.49 -10.77 -29.65
N VAL A 69 -2.94 -9.60 -29.36
CA VAL A 69 -2.09 -9.37 -28.20
C VAL A 69 -2.77 -8.39 -27.26
N LEU A 70 -2.31 -8.30 -26.02
CA LEU A 70 -2.60 -7.23 -25.08
C LEU A 70 -1.28 -6.54 -24.72
N LYS A 71 -1.21 -5.21 -24.80
CA LYS A 71 -0.04 -4.38 -24.52
C LYS A 71 -0.22 -3.61 -23.23
N ASN A 72 0.85 -3.44 -22.45
CA ASN A 72 0.78 -2.62 -21.25
C ASN A 72 0.85 -1.12 -21.65
N PRO A 73 -0.14 -0.29 -21.29
CA PRO A 73 -0.19 1.13 -21.67
C PRO A 73 0.94 1.98 -21.07
N LEU A 74 1.57 1.55 -19.97
CA LEU A 74 2.72 2.19 -19.33
C LEU A 74 4.07 1.58 -19.74
N SER A 75 4.06 0.49 -20.50
CA SER A 75 5.25 -0.15 -21.07
C SER A 75 4.89 -0.97 -22.32
N PRO A 76 4.59 -0.34 -23.48
CA PRO A 76 3.83 -1.01 -24.55
C PRO A 76 4.59 -2.06 -25.34
N LYS A 77 5.93 -2.08 -25.23
CA LYS A 77 6.76 -3.18 -25.73
C LYS A 77 6.61 -4.48 -24.92
N ASN A 78 5.93 -4.41 -23.78
CA ASN A 78 5.50 -5.57 -23.01
C ASN A 78 4.10 -5.96 -23.45
N GLU A 79 4.00 -7.13 -24.08
CA GLU A 79 2.76 -7.69 -24.59
C GLU A 79 2.59 -9.16 -24.20
N ILE A 80 1.34 -9.58 -24.09
CA ILE A 80 0.95 -10.97 -23.89
C ILE A 80 0.05 -11.40 -25.05
N GLU A 81 0.30 -12.58 -25.61
CA GLU A 81 -0.59 -13.16 -26.62
C GLU A 81 -1.84 -13.68 -25.93
N VAL A 82 -3.01 -13.32 -26.47
CA VAL A 82 -4.30 -13.72 -25.91
C VAL A 82 -5.08 -14.50 -26.95
N LYS A 83 -5.52 -15.70 -26.56
CA LYS A 83 -6.45 -16.49 -27.38
C LYS A 83 -7.87 -16.07 -27.07
N LYS A 84 -8.63 -15.75 -28.11
CA LYS A 84 -10.07 -15.52 -28.01
C LYS A 84 -10.76 -16.85 -27.67
N VAL A 85 -11.41 -16.89 -26.51
CA VAL A 85 -12.22 -18.02 -26.05
C VAL A 85 -13.63 -17.49 -25.85
N ASP A 86 -14.62 -18.13 -26.46
CA ASP A 86 -16.02 -17.80 -26.22
C ASP A 86 -16.41 -18.25 -24.81
N ARG A 87 -16.89 -17.30 -24.00
CA ARG A 87 -17.33 -17.50 -22.61
C ARG A 87 -18.82 -17.22 -22.39
N THR A 88 -19.58 -17.20 -23.48
CA THR A 88 -21.02 -16.91 -23.44
C THR A 88 -21.77 -17.92 -22.55
N GLY A 89 -21.37 -19.19 -22.55
CA GLY A 89 -21.97 -20.22 -21.70
C GLY A 89 -21.77 -19.95 -20.20
N GLU A 90 -20.56 -19.60 -19.79
CA GLU A 90 -20.21 -19.27 -18.41
C GLU A 90 -20.91 -18.00 -17.95
N VAL A 91 -21.01 -16.98 -18.81
CA VAL A 91 -21.78 -15.76 -18.52
C VAL A 91 -23.27 -16.06 -18.40
N LYS A 92 -23.85 -16.90 -19.26
CA LYS A 92 -25.25 -17.36 -19.13
C LYS A 92 -25.48 -18.10 -17.82
N ASN A 93 -24.53 -18.94 -17.38
CA ASN A 93 -24.59 -19.63 -16.10
C ASN A 93 -24.57 -18.65 -14.92
N LEU A 94 -23.69 -17.64 -14.96
CA LEU A 94 -23.64 -16.57 -13.97
C LEU A 94 -24.97 -15.82 -13.90
N ILE A 95 -25.50 -15.40 -15.04
CA ILE A 95 -26.80 -14.70 -15.15
C ILE A 95 -27.92 -15.55 -14.59
N ASN A 96 -27.95 -16.85 -14.89
CA ASN A 96 -28.94 -17.79 -14.35
C ASN A 96 -28.87 -17.95 -12.83
N ARG A 97 -27.70 -17.74 -12.23
CA ARG A 97 -27.52 -17.71 -10.77
C ARG A 97 -28.07 -16.41 -10.19
N ILE A 98 -27.72 -15.26 -10.79
CA ILE A 98 -28.06 -13.92 -10.31
C ILE A 98 -29.55 -13.60 -10.50
N LYS A 99 -30.19 -14.05 -11.60
CA LYS A 99 -31.58 -13.73 -11.95
C LYS A 99 -32.61 -14.16 -10.89
N ARG A 100 -32.23 -15.09 -10.00
CA ARG A 100 -33.08 -15.61 -8.91
C ARG A 100 -33.39 -14.57 -7.85
N LEU A 101 -32.62 -13.48 -7.79
CA LEU A 101 -32.85 -12.37 -6.87
C LEU A 101 -33.91 -11.42 -7.45
N ASP A 102 -34.75 -10.82 -6.62
CA ASP A 102 -35.73 -9.84 -7.10
C ASP A 102 -35.17 -8.40 -7.11
N ASP A 103 -34.15 -8.12 -6.29
CA ASP A 103 -33.56 -6.78 -6.18
C ASP A 103 -32.63 -6.47 -7.37
N ALA A 104 -33.09 -5.61 -8.27
CA ALA A 104 -32.37 -5.09 -9.43
C ALA A 104 -30.99 -4.50 -9.11
N ARG A 105 -30.87 -3.83 -7.96
CA ARG A 105 -29.62 -3.22 -7.49
C ARG A 105 -28.62 -4.33 -7.12
N LEU A 106 -29.06 -5.33 -6.34
CA LEU A 106 -28.20 -6.47 -5.98
C LEU A 106 -27.81 -7.33 -7.18
N LYS A 107 -28.72 -7.51 -8.16
CA LYS A 107 -28.37 -8.15 -9.43
C LYS A 107 -27.19 -7.46 -10.09
N TYR A 108 -27.20 -6.12 -10.14
CA TYR A 108 -26.12 -5.35 -10.73
C TYR A 108 -24.81 -5.45 -9.92
N HIS A 109 -24.87 -5.38 -8.58
CA HIS A 109 -23.69 -5.59 -7.72
C HIS A 109 -23.02 -6.95 -7.95
N LEU A 110 -23.81 -8.02 -8.02
CA LEU A 110 -23.32 -9.37 -8.26
C LEU A 110 -22.77 -9.54 -9.67
N LEU A 111 -23.44 -8.97 -10.66
CA LEU A 111 -22.93 -8.97 -12.03
C LEU A 111 -21.57 -8.26 -12.08
N TYR A 112 -21.46 -7.07 -11.49
CA TYR A 112 -20.20 -6.34 -11.42
C TYR A 112 -19.09 -7.14 -10.70
N ALA A 113 -19.40 -7.80 -9.59
CA ALA A 113 -18.39 -8.53 -8.81
C ALA A 113 -17.89 -9.80 -9.51
N LEU A 114 -18.78 -10.50 -10.24
CA LEU A 114 -18.53 -11.85 -10.75
C LEU A 114 -18.25 -11.91 -12.25
N TYR A 115 -18.63 -10.87 -13.01
CA TYR A 115 -18.57 -10.90 -14.47
C TYR A 115 -17.15 -11.14 -14.99
N GLU A 116 -16.17 -10.40 -14.48
CA GLU A 116 -14.76 -10.53 -14.93
C GLU A 116 -14.19 -11.93 -14.66
N LEU A 117 -14.61 -12.60 -13.58
CA LEU A 117 -14.15 -13.94 -13.24
C LEU A 117 -14.75 -15.00 -14.17
N ALA A 118 -16.05 -14.93 -14.43
CA ALA A 118 -16.75 -15.85 -15.34
C ALA A 118 -16.26 -15.76 -16.80
N ALA A 119 -15.68 -14.60 -17.16
CA ALA A 119 -15.39 -14.20 -18.52
C ALA A 119 -13.90 -14.29 -18.91
N GLN A 120 -13.03 -14.90 -18.10
CA GLN A 120 -11.58 -15.01 -18.37
C GLN A 120 -11.22 -16.00 -19.49
N PRO A 121 -10.13 -15.82 -20.25
CA PRO A 121 -9.15 -14.75 -20.15
C PRO A 121 -9.62 -13.43 -20.80
N ALA A 122 -9.18 -12.29 -20.26
CA ALA A 122 -9.47 -10.98 -20.84
C ALA A 122 -8.80 -10.78 -22.21
N ILE A 123 -9.61 -10.42 -23.22
CA ILE A 123 -9.14 -9.99 -24.56
C ILE A 123 -8.97 -8.46 -24.62
N PRO A 124 -8.15 -7.93 -25.54
CA PRO A 124 -8.13 -6.48 -25.80
C PRO A 124 -9.52 -6.01 -26.24
N ALA A 125 -9.93 -4.81 -25.81
CA ALA A 125 -11.20 -4.23 -26.24
C ALA A 125 -11.20 -3.86 -27.73
N ASP A 126 -10.01 -3.64 -28.29
CA ASP A 126 -9.78 -3.41 -29.71
C ASP A 126 -8.42 -4.00 -30.09
N PRO A 127 -8.37 -5.06 -30.91
CA PRO A 127 -7.12 -5.67 -31.35
C PRO A 127 -6.17 -4.69 -32.08
N ARG A 128 -6.69 -3.64 -32.72
CA ARG A 128 -5.88 -2.64 -33.46
C ARG A 128 -5.09 -1.73 -32.52
N VAL A 129 -5.58 -1.54 -31.30
CA VAL A 129 -4.98 -0.73 -30.24
C VAL A 129 -5.14 -1.44 -28.89
N PRO A 130 -4.37 -2.52 -28.68
CA PRO A 130 -4.61 -3.45 -27.59
C PRO A 130 -4.07 -2.97 -26.23
N THR A 131 -4.28 -1.71 -25.87
CA THR A 131 -3.76 -1.08 -24.64
C THR A 131 -4.61 -1.31 -23.39
N HIS A 132 -5.85 -1.77 -23.57
CA HIS A 132 -6.82 -1.95 -22.50
C HIS A 132 -7.67 -3.20 -22.75
N THR A 133 -8.11 -3.83 -21.67
CA THR A 133 -8.95 -5.03 -21.78
C THR A 133 -10.39 -4.66 -22.09
N ILE A 134 -11.13 -5.60 -22.65
CA ILE A 134 -12.57 -5.46 -22.87
C ILE A 134 -13.33 -5.17 -21.57
N PHE A 135 -12.87 -5.71 -20.44
CA PHE A 135 -13.45 -5.42 -19.13
C PHE A 135 -13.21 -3.98 -18.71
N ASP A 136 -11.99 -3.46 -18.87
CA ASP A 136 -11.71 -2.06 -18.54
C ASP A 136 -12.64 -1.12 -19.29
N TYR A 137 -12.89 -1.41 -20.57
CA TYR A 137 -13.84 -0.66 -21.37
C TYR A 137 -15.29 -0.82 -20.90
N ALA A 138 -15.72 -2.05 -20.61
CA ALA A 138 -17.09 -2.34 -20.18
C ALA A 138 -17.42 -1.72 -18.81
N TYR A 139 -16.55 -1.86 -17.82
CA TYR A 139 -16.73 -1.25 -16.49
C TYR A 139 -16.71 0.27 -16.55
N ALA A 140 -15.79 0.87 -17.31
CA ALA A 140 -15.75 2.32 -17.51
C ALA A 140 -17.01 2.83 -18.24
N SER A 141 -17.52 2.08 -19.21
CA SER A 141 -18.78 2.40 -19.91
C SER A 141 -19.96 2.34 -18.95
N ALA A 142 -20.08 1.30 -18.12
CA ALA A 142 -21.10 1.21 -17.09
C ALA A 142 -21.00 2.37 -16.09
N SER A 143 -19.79 2.72 -15.65
CA SER A 143 -19.52 3.88 -14.78
C SER A 143 -20.01 5.19 -15.42
N THR A 144 -19.91 5.31 -16.75
CA THR A 144 -20.29 6.53 -17.47
C THR A 144 -21.80 6.64 -17.72
N VAL A 145 -22.56 5.54 -17.58
CA VAL A 145 -24.05 5.57 -17.59
C VAL A 145 -24.59 6.51 -16.52
N ASN A 146 -23.86 6.69 -15.40
CA ASN A 146 -24.23 7.67 -14.38
C ASN A 146 -24.43 9.08 -15.00
N TRP A 147 -23.64 9.49 -15.99
CA TRP A 147 -23.85 10.77 -16.69
C TRP A 147 -24.84 10.69 -17.84
N THR A 148 -24.80 9.63 -18.65
CA THR A 148 -25.59 9.57 -19.89
C THR A 148 -27.04 9.22 -19.67
N TYR A 149 -27.41 8.59 -18.55
CA TYR A 149 -28.79 8.17 -18.29
C TYR A 149 -29.78 9.34 -18.37
N ARG A 150 -29.35 10.53 -17.95
CA ARG A 150 -30.12 11.79 -17.99
C ARG A 150 -29.35 12.95 -18.60
N ASN A 151 -28.27 12.65 -19.33
CA ASN A 151 -27.35 13.63 -19.92
C ASN A 151 -26.84 14.69 -18.92
N SER A 152 -26.75 14.33 -17.64
CA SER A 152 -26.29 15.19 -16.56
C SER A 152 -25.70 14.36 -15.42
N GLY A 153 -24.75 14.94 -14.69
CA GLY A 153 -24.15 14.29 -13.53
C GLY A 153 -23.03 15.11 -12.91
N TYR A 154 -22.22 14.45 -12.09
CA TYR A 154 -21.13 15.07 -11.35
C TYR A 154 -19.88 14.19 -11.38
N LEU A 155 -18.73 14.83 -11.38
CA LEU A 155 -17.47 14.22 -10.96
C LEU A 155 -17.10 14.77 -9.58
N VAL A 156 -16.79 13.90 -8.64
CA VAL A 156 -16.57 14.26 -7.24
C VAL A 156 -15.25 13.67 -6.77
N MET A 157 -14.44 14.47 -6.08
CA MET A 157 -13.23 14.01 -5.42
C MET A 157 -13.33 14.30 -3.93
N VAL A 158 -13.13 13.25 -3.12
CA VAL A 158 -13.05 13.28 -1.67
C VAL A 158 -11.59 13.09 -1.28
N ASP A 159 -11.08 13.90 -0.35
CA ASP A 159 -9.71 13.82 0.19
C ASP A 159 -9.73 14.00 1.71
N LEU A 160 -9.27 12.98 2.45
CA LEU A 160 -9.01 13.08 3.89
C LEU A 160 -7.57 13.56 4.10
N ALA A 161 -7.42 14.81 4.53
CA ALA A 161 -6.12 15.42 4.76
C ALA A 161 -5.59 15.16 6.17
N GLY A 162 -4.26 15.17 6.32
CA GLY A 162 -3.58 14.98 7.62
C GLY A 162 -3.23 13.53 7.94
N VAL A 163 -3.37 12.61 6.98
CA VAL A 163 -3.18 11.16 7.15
C VAL A 163 -1.80 10.80 7.71
N GLN A 164 -0.72 11.38 7.17
CA GLN A 164 0.63 11.08 7.64
C GLN A 164 0.84 11.48 9.11
N GLY A 165 0.33 12.64 9.52
CA GLY A 165 0.37 13.08 10.93
C GLY A 165 -0.48 12.17 11.83
N PHE A 166 -1.65 11.75 11.35
CA PHE A 166 -2.50 10.82 12.09
C PHE A 166 -1.86 9.44 12.25
N ILE A 167 -1.28 8.85 11.20
CA ILE A 167 -0.63 7.52 11.25
C ILE A 167 0.65 7.55 12.08
N SER A 168 1.51 8.57 11.89
CA SER A 168 2.77 8.72 12.64
C SER A 168 2.60 9.00 14.13
N ALA A 169 1.43 9.51 14.53
CA ALA A 169 1.01 9.64 15.92
C ALA A 169 0.67 8.26 16.53
N SER A 170 1.70 7.42 16.64
CA SER A 170 1.65 6.02 17.06
C SER A 170 2.90 5.67 17.87
N ARG A 171 2.73 4.98 19.00
CA ARG A 171 3.84 4.51 19.86
C ARG A 171 4.03 3.00 19.79
N LYS A 172 2.96 2.24 19.55
CA LYS A 172 2.97 0.78 19.40
C LYS A 172 2.44 0.39 18.00
N LEU A 173 2.76 -0.81 17.50
CA LEU A 173 2.30 -1.29 16.19
C LEU A 173 0.77 -1.35 16.08
N ARG A 174 0.07 -1.65 17.19
CA ARG A 174 -1.40 -1.56 17.27
C ARG A 174 -1.94 -0.18 16.94
N ASP A 175 -1.31 0.89 17.44
CA ASP A 175 -1.76 2.27 17.17
C ASP A 175 -1.60 2.57 15.68
N LEU A 176 -0.48 2.11 15.13
CA LEU A 176 -0.06 2.36 13.77
C LEU A 176 -1.03 1.69 12.78
N TRP A 177 -1.37 0.43 13.03
CA TRP A 177 -2.34 -0.33 12.25
C TRP A 177 -3.78 0.20 12.41
N VAL A 178 -4.24 0.47 13.63
CA VAL A 178 -5.58 1.04 13.84
C VAL A 178 -5.70 2.39 13.14
N SER A 179 -4.65 3.22 13.16
CA SER A 179 -4.66 4.53 12.49
C SER A 179 -4.84 4.39 10.98
N SER A 180 -4.10 3.48 10.33
CA SER A 180 -4.23 3.27 8.89
C SER A 180 -5.56 2.63 8.52
N TRP A 181 -6.01 1.63 9.29
CA TRP A 181 -7.29 0.97 9.07
C TRP A 181 -8.47 1.95 9.22
N LEU A 182 -8.44 2.81 10.25
CA LEU A 182 -9.47 3.86 10.43
C LEU A 182 -9.49 4.85 9.27
N VAL A 183 -8.34 5.23 8.68
CA VAL A 183 -8.31 6.09 7.49
C VAL A 183 -9.04 5.42 6.33
N SER A 184 -8.73 4.15 6.05
CA SER A 184 -9.41 3.37 5.00
C SER A 184 -10.90 3.20 5.28
N ALA A 185 -11.28 2.83 6.50
CA ALA A 185 -12.66 2.60 6.90
C ALA A 185 -13.50 3.89 6.89
N LEU A 186 -12.95 5.02 7.35
CA LEU A 186 -13.63 6.32 7.28
C LEU A 186 -13.78 6.79 5.84
N CYS A 187 -12.75 6.64 4.99
CA CYS A 187 -12.87 6.95 3.57
C CYS A 187 -13.96 6.10 2.90
N TRP A 188 -13.98 4.78 3.18
CA TRP A 188 -15.02 3.89 2.71
C TRP A 188 -16.40 4.31 3.21
N ALA A 189 -16.56 4.58 4.51
CA ALA A 189 -17.84 4.99 5.10
C ALA A 189 -18.44 6.24 4.43
N ILE A 190 -17.60 7.22 4.06
CA ILE A 190 -18.05 8.44 3.36
C ILE A 190 -18.69 8.11 2.01
N VAL A 191 -18.11 7.19 1.24
CA VAL A 191 -18.56 6.86 -0.12
C VAL A 191 -19.52 5.67 -0.18
N ARG A 192 -19.57 4.86 0.88
CA ARG A 192 -20.31 3.60 0.98
C ARG A 192 -21.76 3.74 0.56
N LYS A 193 -22.45 4.80 1.01
CA LYS A 193 -23.86 5.04 0.67
C LYS A 193 -24.08 5.18 -0.84
N PHE A 194 -23.19 5.88 -1.55
CA PHE A 194 -23.28 5.99 -3.00
C PHE A 194 -22.99 4.65 -3.68
N VAL A 195 -22.00 3.90 -3.19
CA VAL A 195 -21.65 2.56 -3.70
C VAL A 195 -22.82 1.59 -3.55
N GLU A 196 -23.40 1.49 -2.35
CA GLU A 196 -24.47 0.54 -2.03
C GLU A 196 -25.80 0.89 -2.70
N ILE A 197 -26.06 2.17 -2.99
CA ILE A 197 -27.30 2.61 -3.62
C ILE A 197 -27.16 2.62 -5.13
N LEU A 198 -26.12 3.25 -5.68
CA LEU A 198 -25.99 3.47 -7.12
C LEU A 198 -25.29 2.33 -7.85
N GLY A 199 -24.57 1.48 -7.13
CA GLY A 199 -23.71 0.45 -7.67
C GLY A 199 -22.21 0.79 -7.52
N PRO A 200 -21.33 -0.21 -7.63
CA PRO A 200 -19.89 -0.07 -7.37
C PRO A 200 -19.13 0.68 -8.46
N ASP A 201 -19.71 0.79 -9.65
CA ASP A 201 -19.17 1.51 -10.81
C ASP A 201 -19.11 3.02 -10.62
N VAL A 202 -19.78 3.56 -9.59
CA VAL A 202 -19.61 4.98 -9.23
C VAL A 202 -18.18 5.29 -8.76
N LEU A 203 -17.42 4.29 -8.29
CA LEU A 203 -16.02 4.47 -7.89
C LEU A 203 -15.08 4.29 -9.09
N ILE A 204 -14.51 5.41 -9.54
CA ILE A 204 -13.40 5.40 -10.51
C ILE A 204 -12.09 5.08 -9.78
N SER A 205 -11.89 5.64 -8.59
CA SER A 205 -10.75 5.37 -7.73
C SER A 205 -11.12 5.53 -6.24
N PRO A 206 -10.68 4.66 -5.33
CA PRO A 206 -10.13 3.34 -5.61
C PRO A 206 -11.17 2.46 -6.31
N SER A 207 -10.73 1.67 -7.30
CA SER A 207 -11.59 0.71 -7.99
C SER A 207 -12.24 -0.25 -7.00
N ALA A 208 -13.55 -0.50 -7.14
CA ALA A 208 -14.25 -1.53 -6.38
C ALA A 208 -13.90 -2.96 -6.83
N ARG A 209 -13.38 -3.11 -8.06
CA ARG A 209 -12.87 -4.40 -8.56
C ARG A 209 -11.69 -4.84 -7.71
N ARG A 210 -11.75 -6.06 -7.18
CA ARG A 210 -10.72 -6.66 -6.32
C ARG A 210 -10.45 -5.89 -5.01
N ASN A 211 -11.43 -5.15 -4.50
CA ASN A 211 -11.29 -4.37 -3.29
C ASN A 211 -11.93 -5.11 -2.09
N PRO A 212 -11.15 -5.53 -1.08
CA PRO A 212 -11.67 -6.22 0.10
C PRO A 212 -12.80 -5.49 0.84
N PHE A 213 -12.79 -4.16 0.89
CA PHE A 213 -13.87 -3.37 1.52
C PHE A 213 -15.17 -3.46 0.72
N TYR A 214 -15.09 -3.53 -0.61
CA TYR A 214 -16.25 -3.74 -1.45
C TYR A 214 -16.82 -5.15 -1.27
N PHE A 215 -15.98 -6.19 -1.27
CA PHE A 215 -16.43 -7.57 -1.08
C PHE A 215 -17.04 -7.80 0.31
N HIS A 216 -16.46 -7.21 1.36
CA HIS A 216 -17.07 -7.16 2.69
C HIS A 216 -18.47 -6.54 2.64
N SER A 217 -18.59 -5.34 2.06
CA SER A 217 -19.88 -4.63 1.97
C SER A 217 -20.91 -5.41 1.15
N LEU A 218 -20.48 -6.11 0.10
CA LEU A 218 -21.34 -6.96 -0.71
C LEU A 218 -21.85 -8.17 0.09
N LEU A 219 -21.00 -8.84 0.86
CA LEU A 219 -21.41 -9.91 1.77
C LEU A 219 -22.36 -9.43 2.87
N VAL A 220 -22.16 -8.21 3.40
CA VAL A 220 -23.10 -7.57 4.33
C VAL A 220 -24.47 -7.37 3.66
N MET A 221 -24.51 -6.87 2.42
CA MET A 221 -25.76 -6.69 1.66
C MET A 221 -26.45 -8.03 1.33
N LEU A 222 -25.69 -9.11 1.14
CA LEU A 222 -26.19 -10.44 0.81
C LEU A 222 -26.61 -11.26 2.03
N LYS A 223 -26.38 -10.79 3.26
CA LYS A 223 -26.60 -11.55 4.51
C LYS A 223 -27.98 -12.21 4.64
N ASN A 224 -29.01 -11.61 4.05
CA ASN A 224 -30.40 -12.13 4.10
C ASN A 224 -30.84 -12.84 2.81
N TYR A 225 -29.90 -13.12 1.90
CA TYR A 225 -30.14 -13.76 0.61
C TYR A 225 -29.40 -15.10 0.56
N ASP A 226 -30.02 -16.10 -0.07
CA ASP A 226 -29.39 -17.39 -0.33
C ASP A 226 -28.43 -17.29 -1.54
N PHE A 227 -27.33 -16.55 -1.36
CA PHE A 227 -26.32 -16.33 -2.39
C PHE A 227 -24.95 -16.11 -1.78
N ASP A 228 -24.03 -17.04 -2.03
CA ASP A 228 -22.68 -17.03 -1.47
C ASP A 228 -21.60 -16.62 -2.49
N ILE A 229 -20.67 -15.77 -2.05
CA ILE A 229 -19.49 -15.31 -2.81
C ILE A 229 -18.20 -15.39 -1.97
N ALA A 230 -18.19 -16.11 -0.85
CA ALA A 230 -17.06 -16.32 0.05
C ALA A 230 -15.74 -16.61 -0.69
N ASP A 231 -15.73 -17.67 -1.49
CA ASP A 231 -14.56 -18.11 -2.26
C ASP A 231 -14.02 -17.01 -3.19
N VAL A 232 -14.92 -16.21 -3.77
CA VAL A 232 -14.55 -15.11 -4.68
C VAL A 232 -13.99 -13.93 -3.88
N ALA A 233 -14.58 -13.63 -2.73
CA ALA A 233 -14.07 -12.61 -1.83
C ALA A 233 -12.66 -12.97 -1.33
N TYR A 234 -12.45 -14.22 -0.92
CA TYR A 234 -11.15 -14.75 -0.51
C TYR A 234 -10.12 -14.66 -1.64
N PHE A 235 -10.51 -15.05 -2.86
CA PHE A 235 -9.67 -14.92 -4.04
C PHE A 235 -9.19 -13.48 -4.29
N TYR A 236 -10.03 -12.48 -3.97
CA TYR A 236 -9.69 -11.06 -4.08
C TYR A 236 -9.12 -10.45 -2.79
N GLY A 237 -8.78 -11.26 -1.79
CA GLY A 237 -8.07 -10.85 -0.60
C GLY A 237 -8.96 -10.36 0.55
N TYR A 238 -10.22 -10.79 0.57
CA TYR A 238 -11.08 -10.67 1.75
C TYR A 238 -11.33 -12.05 2.34
N ASP A 239 -10.72 -12.33 3.49
CA ASP A 239 -11.00 -13.54 4.26
C ASP A 239 -12.27 -13.35 5.11
N GLU A 240 -13.31 -14.12 4.80
CA GLU A 240 -14.58 -14.04 5.54
C GLU A 240 -14.45 -14.53 6.98
N ASP A 241 -13.51 -15.45 7.24
CA ASP A 241 -13.25 -15.98 8.57
C ASP A 241 -12.73 -14.89 9.52
N MET A 242 -12.17 -13.81 8.98
CA MET A 242 -11.70 -12.67 9.75
C MET A 242 -12.84 -11.68 10.09
N GLY A 243 -13.97 -11.73 9.37
CA GLY A 243 -15.14 -10.87 9.57
C GLY A 243 -14.95 -9.39 9.21
N ALA A 244 -13.73 -8.98 8.84
CA ALA A 244 -13.38 -7.60 8.48
C ALA A 244 -12.16 -7.57 7.53
N PRO A 245 -12.03 -6.53 6.68
CA PRO A 245 -10.82 -6.36 5.86
C PRO A 245 -9.56 -6.24 6.73
N GLU A 246 -8.60 -7.14 6.53
CA GLU A 246 -7.37 -7.20 7.34
C GLU A 246 -6.38 -6.05 7.06
N HIS A 247 -6.39 -5.52 5.84
CA HIS A 247 -5.40 -4.56 5.38
C HIS A 247 -6.06 -3.22 5.03
N ALA A 248 -5.39 -2.13 5.42
CA ALA A 248 -5.77 -0.78 5.04
C ALA A 248 -5.37 -0.52 3.58
N VAL A 249 -6.29 -0.83 2.65
CA VAL A 249 -6.07 -0.75 1.19
C VAL A 249 -6.88 0.33 0.48
N VAL A 250 -7.85 0.92 1.17
CA VAL A 250 -8.61 2.07 0.65
C VAL A 250 -7.79 3.33 0.93
N PRO A 251 -7.33 4.07 -0.10
CA PRO A 251 -6.60 5.32 0.09
C PRO A 251 -7.50 6.39 0.72
N ALA A 252 -6.87 7.46 1.21
CA ALA A 252 -7.56 8.60 1.80
C ALA A 252 -8.30 9.48 0.77
N THR A 253 -8.13 9.21 -0.53
CA THR A 253 -8.75 9.93 -1.63
C THR A 253 -9.66 9.00 -2.42
N ALA A 254 -10.86 9.47 -2.77
CA ALA A 254 -11.79 8.76 -3.64
C ALA A 254 -12.34 9.67 -4.74
N VAL A 255 -12.51 9.13 -5.95
CA VAL A 255 -13.07 9.80 -7.12
C VAL A 255 -14.32 9.07 -7.56
N LEU A 256 -15.44 9.79 -7.55
CA LEU A 256 -16.75 9.27 -7.91
C LEU A 256 -17.29 9.89 -9.19
N ILE A 257 -17.94 9.06 -10.01
CA ILE A 257 -18.78 9.46 -11.13
C ILE A 257 -20.24 9.28 -10.75
N LEU A 258 -20.96 10.39 -10.55
CA LEU A 258 -22.32 10.38 -10.01
C LEU A 258 -23.35 10.89 -11.02
N PRO A 259 -24.59 10.40 -10.96
CA PRO A 259 -25.67 10.89 -11.81
C PRO A 259 -26.20 12.24 -11.34
N GLY A 260 -27.03 12.87 -12.19
CA GLY A 260 -27.68 14.15 -11.88
C GLY A 260 -28.66 14.08 -10.71
N ASP A 261 -29.03 15.25 -10.20
CA ASP A 261 -29.93 15.40 -9.05
C ASP A 261 -31.28 14.68 -9.22
N ASP A 262 -31.77 14.55 -10.46
CA ASP A 262 -33.05 13.90 -10.75
C ASP A 262 -33.04 12.38 -10.47
N VAL A 263 -31.86 11.75 -10.63
CA VAL A 263 -31.61 10.36 -10.25
C VAL A 263 -31.34 10.27 -8.76
N LEU A 264 -30.48 11.14 -8.23
CA LEU A 264 -30.09 11.13 -6.81
C LEU A 264 -31.29 11.33 -5.88
N LYS A 265 -32.19 12.28 -6.17
CA LYS A 265 -33.42 12.53 -5.39
C LYS A 265 -34.41 11.36 -5.37
N LYS A 266 -34.35 10.47 -6.37
CA LYS A 266 -35.21 9.27 -6.44
C LYS A 266 -34.64 8.09 -5.67
N LEU A 267 -33.32 8.03 -5.51
CA LEU A 267 -32.61 6.88 -4.93
C LEU A 267 -32.14 7.16 -3.50
N ILE A 268 -31.92 8.42 -3.15
CA ILE A 268 -31.48 8.85 -1.82
C ILE A 268 -32.59 9.67 -1.20
N SER A 269 -33.15 9.18 -0.10
CA SER A 269 -34.14 9.90 0.70
C SER A 269 -33.53 11.19 1.26
N GLU A 270 -34.30 12.29 1.22
CA GLU A 270 -33.88 13.60 1.78
C GLU A 270 -32.58 14.16 1.16
N PHE A 271 -32.39 13.95 -0.15
CA PHE A 271 -31.23 14.48 -0.86
C PHE A 271 -31.34 15.99 -1.17
N ASN A 272 -30.36 16.76 -0.67
CA ASN A 272 -30.18 18.19 -0.98
C ASN A 272 -28.97 18.41 -1.91
N ASP A 273 -27.76 18.21 -1.39
CA ASP A 273 -26.49 18.36 -2.11
C ASP A 273 -25.53 17.20 -1.81
N ILE A 274 -24.77 16.77 -2.81
CA ILE A 274 -23.76 15.71 -2.68
C ILE A 274 -22.77 16.03 -1.54
N SER A 275 -22.30 17.28 -1.44
CA SER A 275 -21.31 17.69 -0.44
C SER A 275 -21.90 17.62 0.96
N GLU A 276 -23.17 18.02 1.14
CA GLU A 276 -23.87 17.89 2.42
C GLU A 276 -24.02 16.42 2.82
N VAL A 277 -24.37 15.54 1.87
CA VAL A 277 -24.43 14.10 2.12
C VAL A 277 -23.06 13.58 2.56
N LEU A 278 -21.99 13.85 1.81
CA LEU A 278 -20.63 13.38 2.16
C LEU A 278 -20.16 13.89 3.53
N ILE A 279 -20.41 15.17 3.84
CA ILE A 279 -20.07 15.76 5.14
C ILE A 279 -20.90 15.11 6.26
N SER A 280 -22.18 14.87 6.03
CA SER A 280 -23.07 14.23 7.01
C SER A 280 -22.64 12.79 7.30
N GLU A 281 -22.35 11.99 6.26
CA GLU A 281 -21.87 10.61 6.41
C GLU A 281 -20.52 10.58 7.15
N TYR A 282 -19.61 11.53 6.88
CA TYR A 282 -18.34 11.60 7.61
C TYR A 282 -18.53 11.89 9.10
N ARG A 283 -19.34 12.90 9.44
CA ARG A 283 -19.61 13.29 10.82
C ARG A 283 -20.34 12.19 11.58
N GLU A 284 -21.33 11.57 10.95
CA GLU A 284 -22.11 10.50 11.54
C GLU A 284 -21.26 9.23 11.73
N ALA A 285 -20.41 8.87 10.76
CA ALA A 285 -19.47 7.77 10.91
C ALA A 285 -18.50 8.00 12.08
N TRP A 286 -17.94 9.22 12.20
CA TRP A 286 -17.09 9.58 13.33
C TRP A 286 -17.84 9.50 14.66
N LYS A 287 -19.06 10.05 14.73
CA LYS A 287 -19.90 10.02 15.93
C LYS A 287 -20.19 8.59 16.37
N ARG A 288 -20.60 7.72 15.44
CA ARG A 288 -20.86 6.30 15.71
C ARG A 288 -19.60 5.56 16.18
N PHE A 289 -18.45 5.87 15.58
CA PHE A 289 -17.16 5.34 16.02
C PHE A 289 -16.84 5.75 17.47
N VAL A 290 -17.00 7.03 17.82
CA VAL A 290 -16.73 7.49 19.18
C VAL A 290 -17.71 6.89 20.19
N GLU A 291 -18.98 6.78 19.82
CA GLU A 291 -20.02 6.18 20.66
C GLU A 291 -19.76 4.68 20.91
N SER A 292 -19.32 3.94 19.89
CA SER A 292 -18.97 2.52 20.07
C SER A 292 -17.82 2.32 21.06
N MET A 293 -16.89 3.28 21.15
CA MET A 293 -15.79 3.28 22.12
C MET A 293 -16.25 3.52 23.57
N ARG A 294 -17.44 4.07 23.83
CA ARG A 294 -17.96 4.25 25.20
C ARG A 294 -18.24 2.93 25.91
N ASN A 295 -18.43 1.85 25.15
CA ASN A 295 -18.65 0.52 25.71
C ASN A 295 -17.35 -0.17 26.18
N PHE A 296 -16.30 0.61 26.50
CA PHE A 296 -14.99 0.07 26.83
C PHE A 296 -14.99 -0.85 28.05
N LYS A 297 -15.90 -0.65 29.02
CA LYS A 297 -15.98 -1.48 30.22
C LYS A 297 -16.18 -2.98 29.90
N GLU A 298 -16.98 -3.29 28.88
CA GLU A 298 -17.20 -4.69 28.43
C GLU A 298 -15.94 -5.36 27.85
N ALA A 299 -14.99 -4.54 27.40
CA ALA A 299 -13.71 -4.99 26.87
C ALA A 299 -12.62 -5.08 27.95
N LEU A 300 -12.68 -4.24 29.00
CA LEU A 300 -11.65 -4.18 30.04
C LEU A 300 -11.93 -5.10 31.25
N CYS A 301 -13.19 -5.34 31.62
CA CYS A 301 -13.55 -6.03 32.87
C CYS A 301 -13.87 -7.53 32.73
N LYS A 302 -13.52 -8.20 31.61
CA LYS A 302 -13.66 -9.67 31.50
C LYS A 302 -12.41 -10.39 32.02
N ILE A 303 -12.05 -10.15 33.27
CA ILE A 303 -10.87 -10.77 33.90
C ILE A 303 -11.35 -11.76 34.96
N GLU A 304 -10.87 -13.00 34.92
CA GLU A 304 -11.32 -14.06 35.84
C GLU A 304 -10.80 -13.90 37.27
N ASP A 305 -9.74 -13.12 37.46
CA ASP A 305 -9.05 -12.89 38.74
C ASP A 305 -9.60 -11.62 39.42
N GLU A 306 -10.16 -11.76 40.64
CA GLU A 306 -10.80 -10.66 41.39
C GLU A 306 -9.87 -9.46 41.65
N GLU A 307 -8.55 -9.69 41.77
CA GLU A 307 -7.59 -8.61 42.00
C GLU A 307 -7.34 -7.83 40.71
N ASP A 308 -7.21 -8.53 39.59
CA ASP A 308 -7.01 -7.93 38.29
C ASP A 308 -8.30 -7.27 37.75
N GLU A 309 -9.49 -7.77 38.14
CA GLU A 309 -10.78 -7.11 37.89
C GLU A 309 -10.87 -5.74 38.57
N LYS A 310 -10.49 -5.62 39.85
CA LYS A 310 -10.44 -4.33 40.56
C LYS A 310 -9.53 -3.32 39.86
N LYS A 311 -8.35 -3.76 39.40
CA LYS A 311 -7.44 -2.90 38.61
C LYS A 311 -8.13 -2.41 37.33
N ALA A 312 -8.82 -3.32 36.62
CA ALA A 312 -9.58 -2.96 35.42
C ALA A 312 -10.72 -1.96 35.70
N GLU A 313 -11.38 -2.05 36.85
CA GLU A 313 -12.38 -1.06 37.29
C GLU A 313 -11.75 0.31 37.48
N GLU A 314 -10.60 0.40 38.15
CA GLU A 314 -9.89 1.67 38.36
C GLU A 314 -9.48 2.32 37.03
N LEU A 315 -8.93 1.53 36.11
CA LEU A 315 -8.60 2.00 34.77
C LEU A 315 -9.86 2.47 34.01
N SER A 316 -10.96 1.75 34.16
CA SER A 316 -12.25 2.11 33.55
C SER A 316 -12.76 3.45 34.07
N GLU A 317 -12.64 3.74 35.37
CA GLU A 317 -12.99 5.05 35.94
C GLU A 317 -12.10 6.18 35.42
N MET A 318 -10.82 5.91 35.18
CA MET A 318 -9.90 6.88 34.57
C MET A 318 -10.28 7.19 33.12
N ILE A 319 -10.63 6.17 32.34
CA ILE A 319 -11.09 6.33 30.96
C ILE A 319 -12.42 7.07 30.91
N GLU A 320 -13.37 6.75 31.78
CA GLU A 320 -14.65 7.46 31.91
C GLU A 320 -14.46 8.96 32.17
N ARG A 321 -13.55 9.31 33.09
CA ARG A 321 -13.16 10.70 33.33
C ARG A 321 -12.56 11.36 32.10
N ALA A 322 -11.73 10.63 31.34
CA ALA A 322 -11.13 11.13 30.12
C ALA A 322 -12.18 11.45 29.03
N PHE A 323 -13.23 10.64 28.88
CA PHE A 323 -14.36 10.94 27.99
C PHE A 323 -15.09 12.21 28.42
N LYS A 324 -15.39 12.37 29.72
CA LYS A 324 -16.03 13.59 30.25
C LYS A 324 -15.19 14.85 30.02
N GLU A 325 -13.87 14.77 30.17
CA GLU A 325 -12.98 15.88 29.85
C GLU A 325 -12.96 16.18 28.34
N ALA A 326 -12.97 15.16 27.49
CA ALA A 326 -13.07 15.34 26.04
C ALA A 326 -14.39 16.00 25.61
N GLU A 327 -15.51 15.69 26.27
CA GLU A 327 -16.79 16.36 26.06
C GLU A 327 -16.70 17.85 26.41
N LYS A 328 -16.09 18.20 27.55
CA LYS A 328 -15.84 19.62 27.93
C LYS A 328 -14.93 20.34 26.93
N MET A 329 -14.00 19.63 26.29
CA MET A 329 -13.14 20.17 25.24
C MET A 329 -13.89 20.38 23.92
N GLY A 330 -15.08 19.80 23.74
CA GLY A 330 -15.79 19.78 22.45
C GLY A 330 -15.08 18.97 21.37
N ILE A 331 -14.09 18.13 21.73
CA ILE A 331 -13.26 17.39 20.76
C ILE A 331 -13.92 16.07 20.33
N VAL A 332 -14.92 15.60 21.06
CA VAL A 332 -15.67 14.35 20.81
C VAL A 332 -16.29 14.35 19.42
N ASP A 333 -16.88 15.47 19.02
CA ASP A 333 -17.58 15.62 17.73
C ASP A 333 -16.67 16.06 16.57
N VAL A 334 -15.36 16.21 16.82
CA VAL A 334 -14.41 16.73 15.83
C VAL A 334 -13.53 15.60 15.32
N PRO A 335 -13.71 15.14 14.06
CA PRO A 335 -12.85 14.13 13.48
C PRO A 335 -11.39 14.61 13.35
N PRO A 336 -10.39 13.71 13.50
CA PRO A 336 -8.97 14.07 13.46
C PRO A 336 -8.42 14.36 12.05
N LEU A 337 -9.18 14.02 11.00
CA LEU A 337 -8.80 14.23 9.59
C LEU A 337 -9.70 15.29 8.96
N GLN A 338 -9.12 16.17 8.15
CA GLN A 338 -9.89 17.21 7.47
C GLN A 338 -10.49 16.63 6.18
N LEU A 339 -11.82 16.59 6.09
CA LEU A 339 -12.52 16.24 4.86
C LEU A 339 -12.48 17.40 3.87
N ARG A 340 -12.01 17.14 2.65
CA ARG A 340 -12.10 18.04 1.49
C ARG A 340 -12.96 17.39 0.42
N VAL A 341 -13.86 18.16 -0.17
CA VAL A 341 -14.74 17.72 -1.25
C VAL A 341 -14.61 18.71 -2.40
N ALA A 342 -14.26 18.21 -3.57
CA ALA A 342 -14.34 18.93 -4.84
C ALA A 342 -15.42 18.29 -5.69
N LYS A 343 -16.20 19.11 -6.40
CA LYS A 343 -17.30 18.65 -7.25
C LYS A 343 -17.39 19.52 -8.50
N VAL A 344 -17.54 18.87 -9.66
CA VAL A 344 -17.78 19.52 -10.95
C VAL A 344 -19.05 18.94 -11.58
N SER A 345 -19.96 19.80 -12.01
CA SER A 345 -21.19 19.40 -12.70
C SER A 345 -20.95 19.17 -14.18
N VAL A 346 -21.58 18.15 -14.75
CA VAL A 346 -21.51 17.79 -16.17
C VAL A 346 -22.90 17.91 -16.78
N ASN A 347 -22.99 18.55 -17.95
CA ASN A 347 -24.19 18.60 -18.78
C ASN A 347 -23.80 18.19 -20.21
N LEU A 348 -24.22 16.98 -20.62
CA LEU A 348 -23.83 16.40 -21.90
C LEU A 348 -24.57 17.03 -23.09
N SER A 349 -25.73 17.63 -22.86
CA SER A 349 -26.47 18.33 -23.91
C SER A 349 -25.79 19.63 -24.36
N ARG A 350 -24.86 20.17 -23.57
CA ARG A 350 -24.09 21.39 -23.86
C ARG A 350 -22.61 21.12 -24.11
N ALA A 351 -22.22 19.85 -24.22
CA ALA A 351 -20.83 19.47 -24.29
C ALA A 351 -20.28 19.55 -25.72
N ASP A 352 -19.25 20.36 -25.92
CA ASP A 352 -18.47 20.38 -27.16
C ASP A 352 -17.46 19.22 -27.18
N GLY A 353 -17.75 18.22 -28.03
CA GLY A 353 -16.90 17.05 -28.25
C GLY A 353 -17.03 16.00 -27.14
N VAL A 354 -17.83 14.96 -27.40
CA VAL A 354 -18.17 13.89 -26.45
C VAL A 354 -16.94 13.24 -25.81
N ASN A 355 -15.85 13.08 -26.57
CA ASN A 355 -14.63 12.40 -26.12
C ASN A 355 -13.70 13.28 -25.25
N LEU A 356 -13.98 14.59 -25.13
CA LEU A 356 -13.18 15.53 -24.34
C LEU A 356 -13.83 15.89 -23.00
N VAL A 357 -15.10 15.49 -22.80
CA VAL A 357 -15.89 15.88 -21.62
C VAL A 357 -15.22 15.43 -20.33
N TYR A 358 -14.76 14.18 -20.28
CA TYR A 358 -14.15 13.63 -19.08
C TYR A 358 -12.82 14.31 -18.75
N ASP A 359 -11.93 14.51 -19.73
CA ASP A 359 -10.65 15.19 -19.55
C ASP A 359 -10.81 16.61 -19.00
N LYS A 360 -11.70 17.41 -19.61
CA LYS A 360 -12.02 18.77 -19.13
C LYS A 360 -12.54 18.74 -17.69
N THR A 361 -13.54 17.90 -17.42
CA THR A 361 -14.18 17.79 -16.10
C THR A 361 -13.18 17.34 -15.03
N TYR A 362 -12.31 16.39 -15.33
CA TYR A 362 -11.32 15.90 -14.38
C TYR A 362 -10.25 16.95 -14.06
N ARG A 363 -9.80 17.71 -15.06
CA ARG A 363 -8.85 18.82 -14.84
C ARG A 363 -9.46 19.90 -13.95
N ASP A 364 -10.69 20.32 -14.24
CA ASP A 364 -11.43 21.28 -13.41
C ASP A 364 -11.59 20.78 -11.97
N LEU A 365 -11.81 19.47 -11.79
CA LEU A 365 -11.93 18.83 -10.48
C LEU A 365 -10.61 18.87 -9.70
N VAL A 366 -9.49 18.56 -10.36
CA VAL A 366 -8.15 18.62 -9.74
C VAL A 366 -7.81 20.05 -9.35
N ASP A 367 -8.09 21.02 -10.20
CA ASP A 367 -7.86 22.45 -9.93
C ASP A 367 -8.73 22.93 -8.76
N SER A 368 -10.00 22.53 -8.72
CA SER A 368 -10.91 22.81 -7.60
C SER A 368 -10.39 22.22 -6.28
N LEU A 369 -9.90 20.97 -6.27
CA LEU A 369 -9.33 20.38 -5.08
C LEU A 369 -8.02 21.08 -4.66
N ALA A 370 -7.16 21.47 -5.61
CA ALA A 370 -5.90 22.14 -5.33
C ALA A 370 -6.09 23.45 -4.55
N LEU A 371 -7.15 24.21 -4.83
CA LEU A 371 -7.51 25.41 -4.08
C LEU A 371 -7.75 25.11 -2.59
N THR A 372 -8.38 23.98 -2.27
CA THR A 372 -8.65 23.57 -0.88
C THR A 372 -7.38 23.14 -0.12
N LYS A 373 -6.34 22.70 -0.83
CA LYS A 373 -5.07 22.25 -0.23
C LYS A 373 -4.22 23.40 0.33
N THR A 374 -4.52 24.64 -0.04
CA THR A 374 -3.83 25.85 0.46
C THR A 374 -4.08 26.10 1.96
N LEU A 375 -5.20 25.60 2.49
CA LEU A 375 -5.54 25.68 3.91
C LEU A 375 -5.06 24.41 4.62
N LYS A 376 -4.03 24.55 5.45
CA LYS A 376 -3.54 23.49 6.35
C LYS A 376 -3.74 23.92 7.80
N SER A 377 -4.63 23.24 8.51
CA SER A 377 -4.86 23.44 9.94
C SER A 377 -5.23 22.11 10.59
N SER A 378 -4.85 21.92 11.86
CA SER A 378 -5.33 20.77 12.62
C SER A 378 -6.83 20.91 12.85
N THR A 379 -7.61 19.86 12.59
CA THR A 379 -9.05 19.88 12.86
C THR A 379 -9.36 20.06 14.34
N ALA A 380 -8.44 19.67 15.22
CA ALA A 380 -8.57 19.85 16.66
C ALA A 380 -8.83 21.32 17.04
N TYR A 381 -8.32 22.30 16.27
CA TYR A 381 -8.56 23.73 16.53
C TYR A 381 -10.01 24.18 16.31
N ALA A 382 -10.86 23.33 15.72
CA ALA A 382 -12.30 23.58 15.64
C ALA A 382 -13.05 23.27 16.94
N SER A 383 -12.35 22.84 18.00
CA SER A 383 -12.93 22.55 19.32
C SER A 383 -12.56 23.61 20.36
N ASP A 384 -13.15 23.54 21.55
CA ASP A 384 -12.96 24.50 22.66
C ASP A 384 -11.63 24.30 23.44
N LEU A 385 -10.61 23.80 22.75
CA LEU A 385 -9.31 23.46 23.31
C LEU A 385 -8.68 24.60 24.10
N THR A 386 -8.70 25.83 23.59
CA THR A 386 -8.04 26.97 24.24
C THR A 386 -8.58 27.20 25.65
N LYS A 387 -9.90 27.26 25.78
CA LYS A 387 -10.58 27.52 27.07
C LYS A 387 -10.30 26.41 28.08
N TRP A 388 -10.43 25.15 27.66
CA TRP A 388 -10.13 24.00 28.51
C TRP A 388 -8.65 23.96 28.93
N SER A 389 -7.75 24.26 28.00
CA SER A 389 -6.30 24.25 28.23
C SER A 389 -5.89 25.28 29.28
N GLU A 390 -6.43 26.50 29.22
CA GLU A 390 -6.19 27.53 30.23
C GLU A 390 -6.69 27.13 31.62
N GLU A 391 -7.86 26.49 31.71
CA GLU A 391 -8.41 26.00 32.96
C GLU A 391 -7.52 24.92 33.59
N MET A 392 -7.10 23.93 32.81
CA MET A 392 -6.23 22.86 33.28
C MET A 392 -4.83 23.35 33.61
N TYR A 393 -4.33 24.35 32.90
CA TYR A 393 -3.05 24.99 33.19
C TYR A 393 -3.09 25.70 34.55
N LYS A 394 -4.15 26.46 34.83
CA LYS A 394 -4.37 27.13 36.14
C LYS A 394 -4.46 26.14 37.31
N LYS A 395 -4.95 24.92 37.06
CA LYS A 395 -5.04 23.83 38.05
C LYS A 395 -3.77 22.99 38.16
N GLU A 396 -2.70 23.32 37.42
CA GLU A 396 -1.46 22.53 37.28
C GLU A 396 -1.65 21.11 36.71
N LEU A 397 -2.84 20.81 36.20
CA LEU A 397 -3.21 19.52 35.64
C LEU A 397 -2.88 19.39 34.14
N TRP A 398 -2.44 20.46 33.49
CA TRP A 398 -2.09 20.44 32.07
C TRP A 398 -0.88 19.54 31.75
N ARG A 399 -1.00 18.61 30.79
CA ARG A 399 0.11 17.83 30.25
C ARG A 399 -0.11 17.52 28.77
N HIS A 400 0.98 17.38 28.01
CA HIS A 400 0.93 16.93 26.62
C HIS A 400 0.84 15.40 26.53
N CYS A 401 0.15 14.94 25.49
CA CYS A 401 0.14 13.56 25.07
C CYS A 401 1.55 13.11 24.69
N THR A 402 1.96 11.95 25.16
CA THR A 402 3.27 11.34 24.88
C THR A 402 3.41 10.80 23.46
N ILE A 403 2.35 10.86 22.64
CA ILE A 403 2.32 10.33 21.27
C ILE A 403 2.27 11.46 20.24
N CYS A 404 1.22 12.29 20.28
CA CYS A 404 0.96 13.30 19.25
C CYS A 404 1.22 14.75 19.70
N GLY A 405 1.47 14.99 20.99
CA GLY A 405 1.67 16.34 21.54
C GLY A 405 0.40 17.15 21.83
N LEU A 406 -0.80 16.69 21.45
CA LEU A 406 -2.06 17.33 21.89
C LEU A 406 -2.25 17.22 23.41
N PRO A 407 -3.07 18.07 24.05
CA PRO A 407 -3.48 17.89 25.45
C PRO A 407 -3.88 16.47 25.82
N ALA A 408 -3.33 15.97 26.94
CA ALA A 408 -3.68 14.66 27.46
C ALA A 408 -4.93 14.71 28.35
N VAL A 409 -5.88 13.82 28.08
CA VAL A 409 -7.10 13.60 28.89
C VAL A 409 -6.97 12.37 29.79
N LEU A 410 -6.11 11.41 29.42
CA LEU A 410 -5.80 10.23 30.23
C LEU A 410 -4.32 10.25 30.63
N LYS A 411 -4.03 9.97 31.90
CA LYS A 411 -2.68 9.92 32.46
C LYS A 411 -2.51 8.62 33.24
N ILE A 412 -1.78 7.68 32.67
CA ILE A 412 -1.46 6.41 33.33
C ILE A 412 -0.36 6.66 34.38
N PRO A 413 -0.47 6.08 35.60
CA PRO A 413 0.56 6.21 36.63
C PRO A 413 1.89 5.58 36.20
N LYS A 414 2.97 5.93 36.91
CA LYS A 414 4.28 5.31 36.72
C LYS A 414 4.41 4.03 37.54
N GLU A 415 5.39 3.20 37.17
CA GLU A 415 5.80 2.04 37.98
C GLU A 415 6.34 2.49 39.33
N ARG A 416 6.25 1.59 40.31
CA ARG A 416 6.80 1.82 41.65
C ARG A 416 8.35 1.82 41.57
N GLU A 417 8.97 2.95 41.90
CA GLU A 417 10.43 3.07 42.02
C GLU A 417 10.89 2.55 43.42
N GLU A 418 12.10 1.97 43.52
CA GLU A 418 12.67 1.46 44.79
C GLU A 418 12.88 2.57 45.84
N GLU A 419 13.13 3.81 45.40
CA GLU A 419 13.14 4.99 46.26
C GLU A 419 11.76 5.67 46.18
N GLU A 420 10.88 5.36 47.14
CA GLU A 420 9.52 5.89 47.21
C GLU A 420 9.47 7.42 47.03
N ARG A 421 8.95 7.89 45.89
CA ARG A 421 8.55 9.30 45.75
C ARG A 421 7.34 9.54 46.66
N LYS A 422 7.57 10.16 47.82
CA LYS A 422 6.51 10.67 48.70
C LYS A 422 5.55 11.57 47.91
N GLY A 423 4.33 11.08 47.63
CA GLY A 423 3.23 11.89 47.09
C GLY A 423 2.36 11.29 45.97
N GLU A 424 2.67 10.11 45.42
CA GLU A 424 1.76 9.43 44.46
C GLU A 424 0.77 8.51 45.20
N GLU A 425 -0.55 8.73 45.01
CA GLU A 425 -1.61 7.95 45.68
C GLU A 425 -1.78 6.52 45.13
N LYS A 426 -1.42 6.28 43.86
CA LYS A 426 -1.58 4.99 43.15
C LYS A 426 -0.46 4.76 42.13
N TYR A 427 0.02 3.51 42.01
CA TYR A 427 1.07 3.12 41.06
C TYR A 427 0.50 2.36 39.85
N TYR A 428 1.32 2.19 38.82
CA TYR A 428 0.93 1.51 37.57
C TYR A 428 0.41 0.08 37.82
N GLU A 429 1.05 -0.65 38.73
CA GLU A 429 0.70 -2.02 39.09
C GLU A 429 -0.64 -2.12 39.82
N ASP A 430 -1.08 -1.03 40.44
CA ASP A 430 -2.35 -0.94 41.17
C ASP A 430 -3.54 -0.60 40.23
N VAL A 431 -3.24 -0.13 39.01
CA VAL A 431 -4.26 0.39 38.06
C VAL A 431 -4.35 -0.44 36.78
N VAL A 432 -3.25 -0.97 36.25
CA VAL A 432 -3.24 -1.66 34.95
C VAL A 432 -3.04 -3.16 35.15
N PRO A 433 -4.07 -3.99 34.89
CA PRO A 433 -3.95 -5.44 35.03
C PRO A 433 -2.99 -6.02 33.98
N PRO A 434 -2.33 -7.16 34.25
CA PRO A 434 -1.31 -7.75 33.38
C PRO A 434 -1.72 -7.87 31.90
N GLU A 435 -2.96 -8.28 31.62
CA GLU A 435 -3.49 -8.47 30.27
C GLU A 435 -3.59 -7.16 29.46
N LEU A 436 -3.72 -6.02 30.13
CA LEU A 436 -3.87 -4.69 29.51
C LEU A 436 -2.56 -3.89 29.44
N ARG A 437 -1.48 -4.37 30.07
CA ARG A 437 -0.14 -3.73 30.01
C ARG A 437 0.42 -3.59 28.59
N PRO A 438 0.20 -4.53 27.65
CA PRO A 438 0.58 -4.33 26.24
C PRO A 438 -0.17 -3.17 25.55
N VAL A 439 -1.32 -2.78 26.09
CA VAL A 439 -2.17 -1.71 25.56
C VAL A 439 -1.78 -0.37 26.18
N PHE A 440 -1.78 -0.28 27.51
CA PHE A 440 -1.50 0.92 28.30
C PHE A 440 -0.16 0.78 29.00
N GLY A 441 0.83 1.56 28.56
CA GLY A 441 2.17 1.53 29.14
C GLY A 441 2.32 2.45 30.36
N PRO A 442 3.32 2.20 31.23
CA PRO A 442 3.54 3.00 32.42
C PRO A 442 3.91 4.45 32.07
N GLY A 443 3.33 5.40 32.81
CA GLY A 443 3.54 6.84 32.64
C GLY A 443 3.03 7.42 31.31
N GLU A 444 2.28 6.66 30.51
CA GLU A 444 1.71 7.13 29.25
C GLU A 444 0.67 8.23 29.47
N ARG A 445 0.67 9.24 28.60
CA ARG A 445 -0.32 10.32 28.61
C ARG A 445 -0.98 10.39 27.26
N LEU A 446 -2.30 10.23 27.20
CA LEU A 446 -3.03 10.10 25.94
C LEU A 446 -3.99 11.28 25.76
N CYS A 447 -3.93 11.92 24.58
CA CYS A 447 -5.03 12.76 24.11
C CYS A 447 -6.23 11.89 23.74
N PHE A 448 -7.37 12.53 23.49
CA PHE A 448 -8.60 11.82 23.16
C PHE A 448 -8.46 10.92 21.92
N TYR A 449 -7.90 11.43 20.82
CA TYR A 449 -7.71 10.61 19.61
C TYR A 449 -6.76 9.42 19.83
N CYS A 450 -5.67 9.60 20.58
CA CYS A 450 -4.76 8.50 20.90
C CYS A 450 -5.40 7.48 21.85
N LEU A 451 -6.27 7.91 22.76
CA LEU A 451 -7.08 7.01 23.58
C LEU A 451 -8.04 6.18 22.72
N LEU A 452 -8.75 6.79 21.77
CA LEU A 452 -9.65 6.07 20.87
C LEU A 452 -8.90 5.00 20.05
N LYS A 453 -7.69 5.30 19.58
CA LYS A 453 -6.85 4.31 18.88
C LYS A 453 -6.50 3.12 19.77
N ARG A 454 -6.21 3.34 21.06
CA ARG A 454 -5.93 2.27 22.02
C ARG A 454 -7.15 1.38 22.21
N LEU A 455 -8.29 1.99 22.48
CA LEU A 455 -9.56 1.28 22.70
C LEU A 455 -9.96 0.49 21.46
N CYS A 456 -9.87 1.08 20.28
CA CYS A 456 -10.19 0.42 19.01
C CYS A 456 -9.28 -0.79 18.71
N SER A 457 -8.14 -0.96 19.39
CA SER A 457 -7.29 -2.14 19.24
C SER A 457 -7.73 -3.36 20.07
N LEU A 458 -8.75 -3.23 20.91
CA LEU A 458 -9.31 -4.32 21.71
C LEU A 458 -10.38 -5.07 20.90
N GLY A 459 -10.30 -6.41 20.81
CA GLY A 459 -11.11 -7.21 19.89
C GLY A 459 -12.61 -6.89 19.90
N LYS A 460 -13.25 -6.89 21.08
CA LYS A 460 -14.70 -6.59 21.18
C LYS A 460 -15.08 -5.18 20.74
N LEU A 461 -14.22 -4.20 20.99
CA LEU A 461 -14.48 -2.83 20.56
C LEU A 461 -14.25 -2.69 19.07
N PHE A 462 -13.20 -3.32 18.54
CA PHE A 462 -12.92 -3.35 17.12
C PHE A 462 -14.08 -3.96 16.31
N GLU A 463 -14.67 -5.05 16.80
CA GLU A 463 -15.86 -5.67 16.20
C GLU A 463 -17.03 -4.69 16.09
N LYS A 464 -17.31 -3.92 17.17
CA LYS A 464 -18.34 -2.86 17.13
C LYS A 464 -17.97 -1.74 16.15
N VAL A 465 -16.68 -1.41 16.01
CA VAL A 465 -16.20 -0.41 15.03
C VAL A 465 -16.45 -0.87 13.60
N VAL A 466 -16.13 -2.13 13.29
CA VAL A 466 -16.43 -2.74 11.99
C VAL A 466 -17.92 -2.63 11.69
N GLU A 467 -18.77 -3.05 12.64
CA GLU A 467 -20.22 -2.99 12.52
C GLU A 467 -20.73 -1.59 12.18
N VAL A 468 -20.29 -0.55 12.90
CA VAL A 468 -20.82 0.81 12.73
C VAL A 468 -20.25 1.56 11.53
N LEU A 469 -19.01 1.25 11.10
CA LEU A 469 -18.37 1.95 9.97
C LEU A 469 -18.65 1.26 8.64
N ILE A 470 -18.49 -0.06 8.57
CA ILE A 470 -18.51 -0.81 7.30
C ILE A 470 -19.56 -1.94 7.26
N GLY A 471 -20.26 -2.17 8.37
CA GLY A 471 -21.24 -3.26 8.50
C GLY A 471 -20.60 -4.51 9.07
N LYS A 472 -21.43 -5.49 9.46
CA LYS A 472 -20.94 -6.74 10.06
C LYS A 472 -21.46 -7.97 9.31
N HIS A 473 -20.53 -8.80 8.87
CA HIS A 473 -20.78 -10.11 8.27
C HIS A 473 -19.89 -11.14 8.98
N GLY A 474 -20.50 -12.05 9.75
CA GLY A 474 -19.77 -13.00 10.59
C GLY A 474 -19.27 -12.42 11.93
N GLU A 475 -18.49 -13.23 12.64
CA GLU A 475 -17.75 -12.83 13.84
C GLU A 475 -16.43 -12.17 13.41
N VAL A 476 -16.04 -11.08 14.07
CA VAL A 476 -14.77 -10.40 13.77
C VAL A 476 -13.68 -11.01 14.65
N LYS A 477 -12.71 -11.69 14.04
CA LYS A 477 -11.59 -12.30 14.78
C LYS A 477 -10.70 -11.23 15.41
N GLU A 478 -10.28 -11.48 16.65
CA GLU A 478 -9.35 -10.60 17.34
C GLU A 478 -7.96 -10.66 16.67
N ARG A 479 -7.38 -9.49 16.46
CA ARG A 479 -6.07 -9.36 15.83
C ARG A 479 -4.96 -9.36 16.87
N THR A 480 -3.96 -10.22 16.67
CA THR A 480 -2.71 -10.19 17.43
C THR A 480 -1.81 -9.06 16.94
N PHE A 481 -1.29 -8.27 17.87
CA PHE A 481 -0.37 -7.16 17.57
C PHE A 481 1.02 -7.43 18.17
N PRO A 482 2.01 -7.84 17.35
CA PRO A 482 3.39 -7.94 17.83
C PRO A 482 3.94 -6.55 18.19
N SER A 483 4.99 -6.53 19.01
CA SER A 483 5.78 -5.33 19.27
C SER A 483 6.87 -5.13 18.20
N VAL A 484 7.53 -3.96 18.20
CA VAL A 484 8.69 -3.73 17.31
C VAL A 484 9.90 -4.60 17.68
N SER A 485 10.01 -4.98 18.95
CA SER A 485 11.01 -5.92 19.45
C SER A 485 10.70 -7.35 19.01
N ASP A 486 9.42 -7.74 18.96
CA ASP A 486 9.02 -9.02 18.36
C ASP A 486 9.38 -9.08 16.89
N VAL A 487 9.10 -8.02 16.11
CA VAL A 487 9.51 -7.94 14.68
C VAL A 487 11.03 -8.08 14.54
N ALA A 488 11.83 -7.47 15.43
CA ALA A 488 13.27 -7.62 15.40
C ALA A 488 13.72 -9.08 15.63
N LEU A 489 13.00 -9.83 16.48
CA LEU A 489 13.38 -11.19 16.91
C LEU A 489 12.76 -12.34 16.13
N VAL A 490 11.81 -12.12 15.20
CA VAL A 490 11.23 -13.23 14.42
C VAL A 490 12.29 -14.10 13.74
N PRO A 491 13.35 -13.56 13.10
CA PRO A 491 14.42 -14.38 12.53
C PRO A 491 15.09 -15.30 13.58
N PHE A 492 15.42 -14.76 14.76
CA PHE A 492 15.97 -15.53 15.86
C PHE A 492 15.00 -16.62 16.36
N ARG A 493 13.71 -16.31 16.49
CA ARG A 493 12.68 -17.30 16.91
C ARG A 493 12.55 -18.45 15.92
N LEU A 494 12.57 -18.15 14.62
CA LEU A 494 12.62 -19.15 13.56
C LEU A 494 13.89 -20.01 13.67
N ARG A 495 15.04 -19.39 13.97
CA ARG A 495 16.30 -20.11 14.17
C ARG A 495 16.28 -21.00 15.42
N LEU A 496 15.71 -20.51 16.52
CA LEU A 496 15.53 -21.26 17.77
C LEU A 496 14.65 -22.49 17.54
N LEU A 497 13.54 -22.34 16.83
CA LEU A 497 12.65 -23.44 16.48
C LEU A 497 13.33 -24.48 15.57
N ASP A 498 14.07 -24.03 14.57
CA ASP A 498 14.83 -24.93 13.68
C ASP A 498 15.95 -25.66 14.43
N TYR A 499 16.62 -25.00 15.37
CA TYR A 499 17.64 -25.61 16.23
C TYR A 499 17.02 -26.71 17.11
N ALA A 500 15.91 -26.42 17.79
CA ALA A 500 15.20 -27.42 18.60
C ALA A 500 14.72 -28.62 17.77
N ARG A 501 14.19 -28.36 16.56
CA ARG A 501 13.79 -29.41 15.61
C ARG A 501 14.97 -30.30 15.23
N LYS A 502 16.12 -29.72 14.87
CA LYS A 502 17.32 -30.48 14.48
C LYS A 502 17.85 -31.37 15.61
N LEU A 503 17.85 -30.88 16.85
CA LEU A 503 18.22 -31.70 18.01
C LEU A 503 17.28 -32.90 18.17
N ALA A 504 15.97 -32.68 18.01
CA ALA A 504 14.98 -33.76 18.06
C ALA A 504 15.16 -34.78 16.92
N GLU A 505 15.36 -34.32 15.68
CA GLU A 505 15.58 -35.18 14.50
C GLU A 505 16.90 -35.97 14.59
N ALA A 506 17.94 -35.40 15.21
CA ALA A 506 19.23 -36.04 15.44
C ALA A 506 19.24 -37.02 16.63
N GLY A 507 18.19 -37.02 17.46
CA GLY A 507 18.14 -37.81 18.69
C GLY A 507 19.00 -37.25 19.83
N GLU A 508 19.40 -35.98 19.76
CA GLU A 508 20.17 -35.25 20.78
C GLU A 508 19.23 -34.77 21.92
N ILE A 509 18.63 -35.74 22.63
CA ILE A 509 17.58 -35.48 23.63
C ILE A 509 18.11 -34.68 24.81
N TYR A 510 19.35 -34.92 25.23
CA TYR A 510 19.94 -34.25 26.38
C TYR A 510 20.13 -32.75 26.11
N GLU A 511 20.67 -32.42 24.95
CA GLU A 511 20.89 -31.06 24.46
C GLU A 511 19.55 -30.31 24.31
N LEU A 512 18.54 -30.97 23.74
CA LEU A 512 17.20 -30.39 23.61
C LEU A 512 16.58 -30.07 24.98
N LYS A 513 16.72 -30.97 25.96
CA LYS A 513 16.24 -30.72 27.33
C LYS A 513 17.04 -29.65 28.05
N GLU A 514 18.35 -29.57 27.81
CA GLU A 514 19.19 -28.50 28.35
C GLU A 514 18.77 -27.12 27.80
N LEU A 515 18.51 -27.04 26.49
CA LEU A 515 17.94 -25.85 25.83
C LEU A 515 16.63 -25.42 26.49
N ILE A 516 15.68 -26.35 26.64
CA ILE A 516 14.37 -26.08 27.24
C ILE A 516 14.53 -25.65 28.70
N SER A 517 15.43 -26.27 29.46
CA SER A 517 15.71 -25.87 30.85
C SER A 517 16.24 -24.43 30.95
N LYS A 518 17.10 -23.99 30.02
CA LYS A 518 17.56 -22.59 29.95
C LYS A 518 16.40 -21.63 29.67
N LEU A 519 15.53 -21.97 28.72
CA LEU A 519 14.33 -21.19 28.42
C LEU A 519 13.38 -21.13 29.61
N GLN A 520 13.19 -22.23 30.33
CA GLN A 520 12.39 -22.28 31.57
C GLN A 520 12.96 -21.36 32.65
N LYS A 521 14.29 -21.31 32.82
CA LYS A 521 14.94 -20.39 33.78
C LYS A 521 14.73 -18.92 33.42
N ILE A 522 14.76 -18.58 32.13
CA ILE A 522 14.43 -17.24 31.65
C ILE A 522 12.96 -16.95 31.94
N PHE A 523 12.07 -17.85 31.53
CA PHE A 523 10.63 -17.73 31.67
C PHE A 523 10.18 -17.57 33.14
N ALA A 524 10.74 -18.38 34.05
CA ALA A 524 10.41 -18.35 35.48
C ALA A 524 10.69 -17.00 36.15
N LYS A 525 11.57 -16.17 35.57
CA LYS A 525 11.85 -14.82 36.07
C LYS A 525 10.93 -13.76 35.51
N VAL A 526 10.43 -13.99 34.30
CA VAL A 526 9.54 -13.07 33.59
C VAL A 526 8.10 -13.25 34.05
N VAL A 527 7.65 -14.50 34.16
CA VAL A 527 6.26 -14.83 34.46
C VAL A 527 6.13 -15.26 35.92
N LYS A 528 5.66 -14.33 36.76
CA LYS A 528 5.40 -14.57 38.20
C LYS A 528 4.16 -15.44 38.48
N LYS A 529 3.25 -15.64 37.51
CA LYS A 529 2.04 -16.48 37.62
C LYS A 529 2.09 -17.66 36.61
N PRO A 530 2.33 -18.92 37.03
CA PRO A 530 2.49 -20.08 36.13
C PRO A 530 1.20 -20.56 35.42
N LYS A 531 0.05 -19.91 35.63
CA LYS A 531 -1.25 -20.32 35.05
C LYS A 531 -1.55 -19.73 33.66
N VAL A 532 -0.72 -18.83 33.15
CA VAL A 532 -0.97 -18.17 31.86
C VAL A 532 -0.57 -19.13 30.73
N LYS A 533 -1.47 -19.36 29.76
CA LYS A 533 -1.13 -20.08 28.52
C LYS A 533 -0.40 -19.15 27.55
N PRO A 534 0.56 -19.67 26.76
CA PRO A 534 1.18 -18.84 25.72
C PRO A 534 0.12 -18.40 24.70
N PRO A 535 0.28 -17.22 24.07
CA PRO A 535 -0.59 -16.76 23.00
C PRO A 535 -0.84 -17.84 21.94
N GLU A 536 -2.04 -17.85 21.35
CA GLU A 536 -2.38 -18.81 20.29
C GLU A 536 -1.56 -18.56 19.03
N SER A 537 -1.41 -17.29 18.65
CA SER A 537 -0.62 -16.82 17.50
C SER A 537 0.51 -15.89 17.93
N THR A 538 1.61 -15.94 17.20
CA THR A 538 2.76 -15.04 17.34
C THR A 538 2.58 -13.70 16.62
N GLY A 539 1.54 -13.57 15.78
CA GLY A 539 1.36 -12.46 14.85
C GLY A 539 2.20 -12.57 13.57
N PHE A 540 2.89 -13.70 13.34
CA PHE A 540 3.67 -13.97 12.14
C PHE A 540 3.29 -15.34 11.57
N LYS A 541 2.64 -15.33 10.40
CA LYS A 541 2.08 -16.53 9.78
C LYS A 541 3.11 -17.65 9.56
N GLU A 542 4.30 -17.33 9.02
CA GLU A 542 5.35 -18.34 8.79
C GLU A 542 5.80 -19.01 10.11
N LEU A 543 5.92 -18.23 11.19
CA LEU A 543 6.32 -18.76 12.49
C LEU A 543 5.22 -19.66 13.07
N ASP A 544 3.96 -19.23 13.00
CA ASP A 544 2.81 -20.02 13.48
C ASP A 544 2.67 -21.35 12.70
N GLU A 545 2.75 -21.30 11.37
CA GLU A 545 2.71 -22.49 10.51
C GLU A 545 3.88 -23.45 10.82
N LYS A 546 5.09 -22.93 11.02
CA LYS A 546 6.25 -23.76 11.38
C LYS A 546 6.15 -24.36 12.77
N ILE A 547 5.63 -23.62 13.75
CA ILE A 547 5.39 -24.16 15.10
C ILE A 547 4.47 -25.39 15.01
N GLU A 548 3.35 -25.27 14.30
CA GLU A 548 2.40 -26.40 14.19
C GLU A 548 2.99 -27.56 13.37
N ALA A 549 3.76 -27.28 12.31
CA ALA A 549 4.41 -28.30 11.49
C ALA A 549 5.40 -29.17 12.28
N VAL A 550 6.14 -28.58 13.24
CA VAL A 550 7.18 -29.31 14.00
C VAL A 550 6.69 -29.86 15.34
N LYS A 551 5.52 -29.40 15.82
CA LYS A 551 4.94 -29.78 17.12
C LYS A 551 4.86 -31.29 17.31
N LYS A 552 4.35 -32.02 16.30
CA LYS A 552 4.24 -33.49 16.38
C LYS A 552 5.60 -34.16 16.54
N THR A 553 6.63 -33.67 15.83
CA THR A 553 8.00 -34.18 15.93
C THR A 553 8.60 -33.92 17.30
N LEU A 554 8.42 -32.70 17.84
CA LEU A 554 8.94 -32.35 19.16
C LEU A 554 8.25 -33.17 20.26
N LEU A 555 6.93 -33.32 20.23
CA LEU A 555 6.16 -34.08 21.24
C LEU A 555 6.46 -35.59 21.27
N GLN A 556 7.20 -36.13 20.30
CA GLN A 556 7.72 -37.50 20.39
C GLN A 556 8.91 -37.62 21.36
N VAL A 557 9.59 -36.50 21.63
CA VAL A 557 10.85 -36.44 22.38
C VAL A 557 10.69 -35.71 23.72
N ILE A 558 9.86 -34.65 23.74
CA ILE A 558 9.62 -33.80 24.90
C ILE A 558 8.15 -33.86 25.34
N SER A 559 7.91 -33.59 26.61
CA SER A 559 6.57 -33.48 27.20
C SER A 559 5.83 -32.23 26.74
N ASP A 560 4.49 -32.22 26.91
CA ASP A 560 3.66 -31.05 26.63
C ASP A 560 4.07 -29.81 27.44
N GLU A 561 4.56 -29.99 28.67
CA GLU A 561 5.05 -28.91 29.53
C GLU A 561 6.37 -28.30 29.01
N GLU A 562 7.29 -29.16 28.57
CA GLU A 562 8.54 -28.75 27.92
C GLU A 562 8.25 -28.02 26.59
N PHE A 563 7.30 -28.52 25.78
CA PHE A 563 6.88 -27.84 24.55
C PHE A 563 6.21 -26.50 24.85
N THR A 564 5.39 -26.41 25.90
CA THR A 564 4.78 -25.16 26.34
C THR A 564 5.84 -24.12 26.71
N SER A 565 6.92 -24.54 27.35
CA SER A 565 8.07 -23.69 27.69
C SER A 565 8.77 -23.14 26.43
N LEU A 566 8.96 -23.99 25.42
CA LEU A 566 9.47 -23.57 24.11
C LEU A 566 8.52 -22.60 23.42
N LYS A 567 7.21 -22.90 23.41
CA LYS A 567 6.19 -22.03 22.80
C LYS A 567 6.18 -20.64 23.43
N TRP A 568 6.37 -20.54 24.74
CA TRP A 568 6.51 -19.25 25.42
C TRP A 568 7.69 -18.43 24.87
N ALA A 569 8.86 -19.04 24.69
CA ALA A 569 10.01 -18.36 24.09
C ALA A 569 9.75 -17.87 22.65
N LEU A 570 8.80 -18.48 21.94
CA LEU A 570 8.43 -18.09 20.57
C LEU A 570 7.32 -17.03 20.52
N CYS A 571 6.52 -16.87 21.59
CA CYS A 571 5.31 -16.04 21.55
C CYS A 571 5.32 -14.87 22.55
N ALA A 572 6.07 -14.94 23.66
CA ALA A 572 6.08 -13.86 24.66
C ALA A 572 6.85 -12.63 24.18
N ASP A 573 6.48 -11.48 24.72
CA ASP A 573 7.12 -10.19 24.42
C ASP A 573 8.65 -10.30 24.53
N ALA A 574 9.30 -9.91 23.43
CA ALA A 574 10.73 -9.89 23.30
C ALA A 574 11.43 -9.04 24.38
N GLU A 575 10.83 -7.95 24.83
CA GLU A 575 11.45 -7.04 25.80
C GLU A 575 11.76 -7.71 27.14
N PRO A 576 10.77 -8.22 27.90
CA PRO A 576 11.04 -8.83 29.19
C PRO A 576 11.77 -10.18 29.10
N MET A 577 11.69 -10.92 27.97
CA MET A 577 12.37 -12.21 27.83
C MET A 577 13.80 -12.11 27.32
N PHE A 578 13.96 -11.48 26.16
CA PHE A 578 15.22 -11.51 25.40
C PHE A 578 15.96 -10.18 25.41
N PHE A 579 15.29 -9.06 25.68
CA PHE A 579 15.91 -7.73 25.81
C PHE A 579 15.86 -7.15 27.23
N SER A 580 15.68 -8.02 28.24
CA SER A 580 15.59 -7.63 29.64
C SER A 580 16.86 -6.98 30.20
N ASP A 581 16.70 -5.90 30.97
CA ASP A 581 17.82 -5.32 31.70
C ASP A 581 18.26 -6.12 32.94
N ASP A 582 17.56 -7.22 33.28
CA ASP A 582 17.98 -8.13 34.35
C ASP A 582 19.33 -8.81 34.00
N VAL A 583 20.31 -8.69 34.91
CA VAL A 583 21.69 -9.18 34.70
C VAL A 583 21.73 -10.69 34.51
N GLU A 584 20.88 -11.43 35.22
CA GLU A 584 20.86 -12.88 35.19
C GLU A 584 20.15 -13.40 33.94
N ILE A 585 19.05 -12.76 33.52
CA ILE A 585 18.39 -13.04 32.23
C ILE A 585 19.37 -12.78 31.08
N ARG A 586 20.08 -11.64 31.09
CA ARG A 586 21.11 -11.34 30.06
C ARG A 586 22.21 -12.38 30.00
N LYS A 587 22.63 -12.92 31.15
CA LYS A 587 23.63 -13.99 31.19
C LYS A 587 23.10 -15.27 30.51
N LEU A 588 21.88 -15.69 30.86
CA LEU A 588 21.25 -16.87 30.26
C LEU A 588 21.03 -16.71 28.75
N VAL A 589 20.57 -15.54 28.30
CA VAL A 589 20.41 -15.25 26.87
C VAL A 589 21.75 -15.30 26.15
N ARG A 590 22.83 -14.77 26.71
CA ARG A 590 24.17 -14.87 26.11
C ARG A 590 24.67 -16.31 26.00
N GLU A 591 24.40 -17.14 27.01
CA GLU A 591 24.74 -18.57 26.99
C GLU A 591 23.97 -19.31 25.89
N LEU A 592 22.66 -19.05 25.79
CA LEU A 592 21.79 -19.56 24.74
C LEU A 592 22.28 -19.16 23.33
N LEU A 593 22.62 -17.89 23.14
CA LEU A 593 23.12 -17.38 21.85
C LEU A 593 24.43 -18.04 21.45
N LYS A 594 25.37 -18.20 22.39
CA LYS A 594 26.65 -18.90 22.12
C LYS A 594 26.44 -20.34 21.69
N GLU A 595 25.42 -21.02 22.21
CA GLU A 595 25.10 -22.40 21.85
C GLU A 595 24.55 -22.49 20.43
N ILE A 596 23.55 -21.66 20.10
CA ILE A 596 22.98 -21.59 18.75
C ILE A 596 24.06 -21.17 17.74
N GLU A 597 24.95 -20.26 18.11
CA GLU A 597 26.04 -19.75 17.27
C GLU A 597 27.06 -20.80 16.84
N LYS A 598 27.15 -21.93 17.55
CA LYS A 598 27.97 -23.08 17.11
C LYS A 598 27.49 -23.68 15.79
N THR A 599 26.24 -23.41 15.39
CA THR A 599 25.59 -23.97 14.21
C THR A 599 25.39 -22.97 13.07
N GLY A 600 25.92 -21.75 13.19
CA GLY A 600 25.72 -20.63 12.26
C GLY A 600 25.29 -19.35 12.98
N ASP A 601 24.98 -18.27 12.25
CA ASP A 601 24.50 -17.04 12.90
C ASP A 601 23.19 -17.29 13.69
N SER A 602 23.09 -16.68 14.88
CA SER A 602 21.89 -16.74 15.70
C SER A 602 20.75 -15.90 15.14
N GLU A 603 21.05 -14.93 14.27
CA GLU A 603 20.08 -13.96 13.73
C GLU A 603 19.43 -13.09 14.82
N PHE A 604 20.08 -13.01 15.99
CA PHE A 604 19.64 -12.20 17.11
C PHE A 604 20.05 -10.74 16.91
N THR A 605 19.05 -9.85 16.81
CA THR A 605 19.26 -8.41 16.68
C THR A 605 18.28 -7.61 17.55
N THR A 606 18.72 -6.42 17.96
CA THR A 606 17.93 -5.40 18.66
C THR A 606 17.33 -4.34 17.71
N TYR A 607 17.55 -4.50 16.41
CA TYR A 607 17.10 -3.56 15.38
C TYR A 607 15.99 -4.16 14.54
N TYR A 608 15.07 -3.31 14.12
CA TYR A 608 14.06 -3.60 13.11
C TYR A 608 14.18 -2.60 11.96
N SER A 609 13.40 -2.80 10.91
CA SER A 609 13.37 -1.89 9.78
C SER A 609 11.98 -1.29 9.55
N ILE A 610 11.93 -0.03 9.12
CA ILE A 610 10.73 0.62 8.58
C ILE A 610 10.94 0.76 7.08
N LEU A 611 10.09 0.09 6.30
CA LEU A 611 10.01 0.25 4.85
C LEU A 611 8.84 1.18 4.54
N ARG A 612 9.15 2.30 3.87
CA ARG A 612 8.15 3.19 3.30
C ARG A 612 8.42 3.34 1.81
N ALA A 613 7.40 3.20 0.97
CA ALA A 613 7.50 3.41 -0.46
C ALA A 613 6.33 4.25 -0.97
N ASP A 614 6.55 4.99 -2.05
CA ASP A 614 5.56 5.84 -2.71
C ASP A 614 5.86 5.92 -4.21
N ALA A 615 4.81 5.90 -5.03
CA ALA A 615 4.93 5.92 -6.48
C ALA A 615 5.36 7.29 -7.00
N ASP A 616 6.42 7.29 -7.79
CA ASP A 616 6.99 8.52 -8.33
C ASP A 616 6.03 9.17 -9.34
N SER A 617 5.68 10.43 -9.09
CA SER A 617 4.89 11.25 -10.01
C SER A 617 3.50 10.68 -10.33
N ILE A 618 2.87 9.89 -9.42
CA ILE A 618 1.55 9.28 -9.68
C ILE A 618 0.46 10.32 -9.96
N GLY A 619 0.45 11.46 -9.26
CA GLY A 619 -0.48 12.55 -9.54
C GLY A 619 -0.31 13.14 -10.95
N LYS A 620 0.93 13.15 -11.48
CA LYS A 620 1.20 13.58 -12.86
C LYS A 620 0.67 12.56 -13.86
N LEU A 621 0.84 11.25 -13.57
CA LEU A 621 0.26 10.17 -14.37
C LEU A 621 -1.26 10.28 -14.45
N LEU A 622 -1.93 10.43 -13.31
CA LEU A 622 -3.40 10.59 -13.23
C LEU A 622 -3.89 11.89 -13.87
N SER A 623 -3.03 12.90 -14.02
CA SER A 623 -3.35 14.11 -14.81
C SER A 623 -3.03 13.98 -16.31
N GLY A 624 -2.58 12.79 -16.74
CA GLY A 624 -2.23 12.46 -18.11
C GLY A 624 -0.82 12.88 -18.54
N ASN A 625 0.00 13.49 -17.67
CA ASN A 625 1.35 13.96 -17.98
C ASN A 625 2.37 12.81 -17.98
N LEU A 626 2.45 12.09 -19.09
CA LEU A 626 3.34 10.94 -19.25
C LEU A 626 4.82 11.34 -19.32
N LYS A 627 5.12 12.54 -19.83
CA LYS A 627 6.49 13.06 -19.92
C LYS A 627 7.13 13.20 -18.55
N GLU A 628 6.41 13.77 -17.58
CA GLU A 628 6.89 13.89 -16.19
C GLU A 628 6.73 12.59 -15.39
N ALA A 629 5.74 11.75 -15.71
CA ALA A 629 5.47 10.52 -14.96
C ALA A 629 6.42 9.37 -15.31
N ILE A 630 6.69 9.16 -16.60
CA ILE A 630 7.47 8.02 -17.10
C ILE A 630 8.60 8.41 -18.06
N GLY A 631 8.78 9.71 -18.34
CA GLY A 631 9.89 10.19 -19.16
C GLY A 631 9.73 9.98 -20.67
N ILE A 632 8.50 9.72 -21.14
CA ILE A 632 8.19 9.43 -22.55
C ILE A 632 7.09 10.37 -23.02
N LYS A 633 7.20 10.88 -24.24
CA LYS A 633 6.15 11.71 -24.84
C LYS A 633 4.99 10.83 -25.31
N PRO A 634 3.73 11.26 -25.16
CA PRO A 634 2.60 10.44 -25.59
C PRO A 634 2.60 10.06 -27.07
N GLU A 635 3.14 10.92 -27.94
CA GLU A 635 3.27 10.66 -29.38
C GLU A 635 4.19 9.47 -29.66
N ASP A 636 5.26 9.32 -28.88
CA ASP A 636 6.18 8.18 -29.00
C ASP A 636 5.48 6.87 -28.58
N LEU A 637 4.58 6.93 -27.59
CA LEU A 637 3.81 5.77 -27.13
C LEU A 637 2.72 5.36 -28.11
N LEU A 638 2.10 6.29 -28.83
CA LEU A 638 1.05 5.99 -29.82
C LEU A 638 1.54 4.99 -30.87
N VAL A 639 2.80 5.10 -31.31
CA VAL A 639 3.39 4.14 -32.26
C VAL A 639 3.49 2.74 -31.64
N ASP A 640 3.86 2.64 -30.36
CA ASP A 640 3.97 1.35 -29.69
C ASP A 640 2.60 0.79 -29.25
N TYR A 641 1.57 1.64 -29.07
CA TYR A 641 0.21 1.25 -28.70
C TYR A 641 -0.51 0.47 -29.80
N VAL A 642 -0.30 0.83 -31.07
CA VAL A 642 -1.05 0.21 -32.18
C VAL A 642 -0.49 -1.16 -32.59
N ALA A 643 -1.32 -1.95 -33.25
CA ALA A 643 -0.91 -3.20 -33.89
C ALA A 643 0.20 -2.97 -34.94
N GLU A 644 1.00 -4.00 -35.22
CA GLU A 644 2.20 -3.88 -36.06
C GLU A 644 1.86 -3.34 -37.46
N GLU A 645 0.73 -3.77 -38.02
CA GLU A 645 0.21 -3.39 -39.33
C GLU A 645 -0.14 -1.90 -39.43
N LEU A 646 -0.38 -1.23 -38.29
CA LEU A 646 -0.75 0.18 -38.20
C LEU A 646 0.42 1.10 -37.86
N LYS A 647 1.56 0.56 -37.41
CA LYS A 647 2.71 1.37 -36.95
C LYS A 647 3.22 2.33 -38.01
N GLU A 648 3.36 1.88 -39.25
CA GLU A 648 3.85 2.74 -40.34
C GLU A 648 2.88 3.87 -40.66
N ILE A 649 1.56 3.60 -40.65
CA ILE A 649 0.52 4.63 -40.86
C ILE A 649 0.55 5.65 -39.73
N VAL A 650 0.66 5.21 -38.48
CA VAL A 650 0.72 6.11 -37.31
C VAL A 650 2.02 6.93 -37.32
N LYS A 651 3.17 6.34 -37.67
CA LYS A 651 4.44 7.07 -37.82
C LYS A 651 4.34 8.16 -38.88
N ASP A 652 3.74 7.87 -40.03
CA ASP A 652 3.53 8.84 -41.10
C ASP A 652 2.56 9.94 -40.63
N PHE A 653 1.47 9.56 -39.95
CA PHE A 653 0.49 10.49 -39.37
C PHE A 653 1.11 11.46 -38.36
N LEU A 654 1.97 10.98 -37.47
CA LEU A 654 2.64 11.81 -36.46
C LEU A 654 3.68 12.77 -37.07
N LYS A 655 4.14 12.53 -38.30
CA LYS A 655 5.10 13.37 -39.03
C LYS A 655 4.43 14.32 -40.04
N LEU A 656 3.10 14.39 -40.07
CA LEU A 656 2.36 15.13 -41.08
C LEU A 656 2.71 16.64 -41.12
N ASN A 657 3.00 17.11 -42.33
CA ASN A 657 2.88 18.50 -42.78
C ASN A 657 1.73 18.60 -43.81
N GLU A 658 1.37 19.82 -44.27
CA GLU A 658 0.23 20.01 -45.20
C GLU A 658 0.36 19.20 -46.51
N GLU A 659 1.57 19.04 -47.05
CA GLU A 659 1.83 18.24 -48.26
C GLU A 659 1.75 16.72 -48.00
N GLY A 660 2.21 16.26 -46.84
CA GLY A 660 2.23 14.84 -46.45
C GLY A 660 0.85 14.23 -46.19
N MET A 661 -0.18 15.05 -45.96
CA MET A 661 -1.55 14.55 -45.74
C MET A 661 -2.12 13.89 -46.99
N ASN A 662 -1.90 14.47 -48.18
CA ASN A 662 -2.37 13.88 -49.43
C ASN A 662 -1.64 12.55 -49.73
N ASP A 663 -0.36 12.43 -49.38
CA ASP A 663 0.40 11.20 -49.57
C ASP A 663 -0.07 10.08 -48.63
N LEU A 664 -0.34 10.41 -47.36
CA LEU A 664 -0.93 9.46 -46.41
C LEU A 664 -2.31 9.00 -46.88
N VAL A 665 -3.16 9.94 -47.31
CA VAL A 665 -4.50 9.63 -47.84
C VAL A 665 -4.41 8.71 -49.05
N LYS A 666 -3.52 8.99 -50.02
CA LYS A 666 -3.29 8.11 -51.19
C LYS A 666 -2.76 6.74 -50.80
N LYS A 667 -1.86 6.66 -49.81
CA LYS A 667 -1.34 5.39 -49.28
C LYS A 667 -2.48 4.56 -48.68
N MET A 668 -3.32 5.18 -47.85
CA MET A 668 -4.49 4.53 -47.26
C MET A 668 -5.53 4.14 -48.31
N GLN A 669 -5.78 4.97 -49.32
CA GLN A 669 -6.67 4.66 -50.43
C GLN A 669 -6.19 3.43 -51.20
N LYS A 670 -4.89 3.35 -51.52
CA LYS A 670 -4.29 2.17 -52.19
C LYS A 670 -4.42 0.90 -51.36
N MET A 671 -4.32 1.01 -50.03
CA MET A 671 -4.43 -0.15 -49.12
C MET A 671 -5.87 -0.62 -48.93
N THR A 672 -6.85 0.29 -49.01
CA THR A 672 -8.22 0.04 -48.53
C THR A 672 -9.29 0.06 -49.62
N GLY A 673 -9.00 0.65 -50.78
CA GLY A 673 -9.95 0.80 -51.88
C GLY A 673 -11.12 1.76 -51.59
N ARG A 674 -11.12 2.46 -50.45
CA ARG A 674 -12.17 3.43 -50.07
C ARG A 674 -12.02 4.78 -50.79
N ASN A 675 -13.06 5.61 -50.68
CA ASN A 675 -13.08 6.95 -51.26
C ASN A 675 -12.03 7.87 -50.61
N GLU A 676 -11.23 8.55 -51.43
CA GLU A 676 -10.16 9.46 -51.01
C GLU A 676 -10.66 10.60 -50.10
N GLU A 677 -11.84 11.17 -50.41
CA GLU A 677 -12.45 12.28 -49.70
C GLU A 677 -12.96 11.87 -48.31
N GLU A 678 -13.48 10.65 -48.18
CA GLU A 678 -13.87 10.06 -46.89
C GLU A 678 -12.65 9.88 -45.98
N ILE A 679 -11.57 9.31 -46.52
CA ILE A 679 -10.31 9.10 -45.80
C ILE A 679 -9.74 10.45 -45.37
N LYS A 680 -9.68 11.42 -46.30
CA LYS A 680 -9.16 12.76 -46.03
C LYS A 680 -9.90 13.43 -44.87
N LYS A 681 -11.23 13.43 -44.89
CA LYS A 681 -12.06 14.00 -43.81
C LYS A 681 -11.81 13.36 -42.46
N ARG A 682 -11.56 12.04 -42.43
CA ARG A 682 -11.27 11.31 -41.19
C ARG A 682 -9.86 11.61 -40.67
N VAL A 683 -8.86 11.67 -41.55
CA VAL A 683 -7.48 12.03 -41.21
C VAL A 683 -7.41 13.47 -40.71
N GLU A 684 -8.13 14.41 -41.33
CA GLU A 684 -8.26 15.81 -40.86
C GLU A 684 -8.81 15.86 -39.43
N LYS A 685 -9.90 15.14 -39.14
CA LYS A 685 -10.44 15.03 -37.78
C LYS A 685 -9.45 14.43 -36.78
N ALA A 686 -8.71 13.39 -37.17
CA ALA A 686 -7.68 12.80 -36.32
C ALA A 686 -6.57 13.80 -36.03
N HIS A 687 -6.16 14.57 -37.04
CA HIS A 687 -5.12 15.59 -36.92
C HIS A 687 -5.57 16.75 -36.01
N ASP A 688 -6.83 17.18 -36.10
CA ASP A 688 -7.41 18.18 -35.20
C ASP A 688 -7.46 17.68 -33.74
N LEU A 689 -7.84 16.41 -33.54
CA LEU A 689 -7.80 15.80 -32.21
C LEU A 689 -6.38 15.75 -31.65
N LEU A 690 -5.39 15.36 -32.46
CA LEU A 690 -3.98 15.36 -32.05
C LEU A 690 -3.49 16.77 -31.69
N LYS A 691 -3.86 17.80 -32.47
CA LYS A 691 -3.53 19.21 -32.18
C LYS A 691 -4.16 19.73 -30.89
N SER A 692 -5.31 19.19 -30.49
CA SER A 692 -5.96 19.55 -29.22
C SER A 692 -5.24 18.97 -28.00
N MET A 693 -4.29 18.04 -28.19
CA MET A 693 -3.55 17.40 -27.12
C MET A 693 -2.50 18.36 -26.53
N PRO A 694 -2.48 18.59 -25.20
CA PRO A 694 -1.45 19.42 -24.58
C PRO A 694 -0.06 18.76 -24.63
N ASP A 695 1.01 19.54 -24.76
CA ASP A 695 2.39 19.00 -24.82
C ASP A 695 2.69 18.07 -23.63
N GLY A 696 3.14 16.85 -23.95
CA GLY A 696 3.51 15.83 -22.99
C GLY A 696 2.35 15.19 -22.21
N LYS A 697 1.08 15.53 -22.50
CA LYS A 697 -0.10 14.99 -21.81
C LYS A 697 -1.02 14.21 -22.72
N ILE A 698 -1.63 13.13 -22.25
CA ILE A 698 -2.74 12.46 -22.94
C ILE A 698 -4.08 13.14 -22.66
N ILE A 699 -5.06 12.88 -23.53
CA ILE A 699 -6.47 13.15 -23.24
C ILE A 699 -6.98 12.01 -22.34
N LEU A 700 -7.49 12.39 -21.16
CA LEU A 700 -7.94 11.42 -20.16
C LEU A 700 -9.30 10.80 -20.52
N SER A 701 -9.47 9.53 -20.14
CA SER A 701 -10.75 8.82 -20.23
C SER A 701 -11.06 8.07 -18.91
N PRO A 702 -12.34 7.74 -18.66
CA PRO A 702 -12.71 6.86 -17.54
C PRO A 702 -11.96 5.53 -17.55
N VAL A 703 -11.71 4.95 -18.74
CA VAL A 703 -10.94 3.70 -18.90
C VAL A 703 -9.53 3.86 -18.34
N PHE A 704 -8.85 4.95 -18.67
CA PHE A 704 -7.48 5.18 -18.20
C PHE A 704 -7.43 5.20 -16.66
N HIS A 705 -8.30 5.97 -16.00
CA HIS A 705 -8.31 6.01 -14.52
C HIS A 705 -8.76 4.72 -13.87
N ALA A 706 -9.82 4.08 -14.38
CA ALA A 706 -10.31 2.81 -13.81
C ALA A 706 -9.27 1.69 -13.93
N MET A 707 -8.56 1.64 -15.07
CA MET A 707 -7.49 0.68 -15.31
C MET A 707 -6.30 0.90 -14.37
N ILE A 708 -5.81 2.14 -14.24
CA ILE A 708 -4.71 2.47 -13.30
C ILE A 708 -5.16 2.18 -11.87
N SER A 709 -6.38 2.55 -11.49
CA SER A 709 -6.87 2.29 -10.14
C SER A 709 -7.02 0.80 -9.84
N ARG A 710 -7.43 -0.03 -10.82
CA ARG A 710 -7.43 -1.50 -10.67
C ARG A 710 -6.01 -2.05 -10.50
N ALA A 711 -5.04 -1.55 -11.27
CA ALA A 711 -3.65 -1.96 -11.16
C ALA A 711 -3.08 -1.65 -9.76
N LEU A 712 -3.36 -0.46 -9.22
CA LEU A 712 -2.98 -0.07 -7.87
C LEU A 712 -3.65 -0.94 -6.79
N MET A 713 -4.93 -1.27 -6.93
CA MET A 713 -5.61 -2.19 -6.00
C MET A 713 -4.97 -3.59 -5.98
N VAL A 714 -4.63 -4.13 -7.16
CA VAL A 714 -3.90 -5.42 -7.24
C VAL A 714 -2.52 -5.31 -6.61
N GLN A 715 -1.81 -4.21 -6.84
CA GLN A 715 -0.51 -3.96 -6.23
C GLN A 715 -0.61 -3.88 -4.71
N ALA A 716 -1.65 -3.23 -4.17
CA ALA A 716 -1.86 -3.10 -2.73
C ALA A 716 -1.93 -4.47 -2.04
N MET A 717 -2.69 -5.41 -2.63
CA MET A 717 -2.82 -6.78 -2.14
C MET A 717 -1.53 -7.59 -2.31
N LYS A 718 -0.80 -7.38 -3.41
CA LYS A 718 0.49 -8.06 -3.61
C LYS A 718 1.57 -7.57 -2.65
N ASP A 719 1.60 -6.28 -2.35
CA ASP A 719 2.48 -5.71 -1.31
C ASP A 719 2.15 -6.32 0.05
N ALA A 720 0.87 -6.43 0.42
CA ALA A 720 0.45 -7.06 1.68
C ALA A 720 1.00 -8.48 1.83
N ARG A 721 0.83 -9.30 0.79
CA ARG A 721 1.35 -10.67 0.73
C ARG A 721 2.89 -10.72 0.79
N GLU A 722 3.58 -9.82 0.08
CA GLU A 722 5.04 -9.78 0.09
C GLU A 722 5.59 -9.41 1.48
N ILE A 723 4.95 -8.48 2.19
CA ILE A 723 5.33 -8.13 3.55
C ILE A 723 5.12 -9.30 4.51
N GLU A 724 4.00 -10.02 4.41
CA GLU A 724 3.70 -11.20 5.23
C GLU A 724 4.74 -12.31 5.02
N ILE A 725 5.07 -12.65 3.77
CA ILE A 725 6.09 -13.67 3.43
C ILE A 725 7.47 -13.33 4.01
N ASN A 726 7.77 -12.04 4.21
CA ASN A 726 9.03 -11.58 4.78
C ASN A 726 8.97 -11.38 6.31
N ASN A 727 7.98 -11.97 6.98
CA ASN A 727 7.74 -11.82 8.42
C ASN A 727 7.60 -10.35 8.86
N GLY A 728 7.09 -9.51 7.97
CA GLY A 728 6.84 -8.10 8.24
C GLY A 728 5.42 -7.86 8.75
N PHE A 729 5.25 -6.76 9.47
CA PHE A 729 3.97 -6.22 9.87
C PHE A 729 3.55 -5.12 8.89
N LEU A 730 2.54 -5.40 8.07
CA LEU A 730 1.97 -4.40 7.16
C LEU A 730 1.14 -3.39 7.94
N VAL A 731 1.44 -2.11 7.77
CA VAL A 731 0.66 -1.00 8.33
C VAL A 731 -0.36 -0.51 7.31
N TYR A 732 0.07 -0.19 6.10
CA TYR A 732 -0.75 0.42 5.07
C TYR A 732 -0.23 0.05 3.69
N SER A 733 -1.13 -0.18 2.74
CA SER A 733 -0.82 -0.47 1.35
C SER A 733 -1.88 0.13 0.44
N GLY A 734 -1.63 1.32 -0.13
CA GLY A 734 -2.55 1.98 -1.07
C GLY A 734 -2.35 1.58 -2.54
N GLY A 735 -1.33 0.76 -2.80
CA GLY A 735 -0.89 0.38 -4.15
C GLY A 735 0.24 1.26 -4.68
N ASP A 736 0.08 2.59 -4.57
CA ASP A 736 1.17 3.55 -4.77
C ASP A 736 2.05 3.61 -3.52
N ASP A 737 1.42 3.77 -2.37
CA ASP A 737 2.03 3.93 -1.07
C ASP A 737 2.11 2.61 -0.30
N LEU A 738 3.21 2.44 0.44
CA LEU A 738 3.43 1.30 1.33
C LEU A 738 4.09 1.77 2.61
N LEU A 739 3.63 1.26 3.75
CA LEU A 739 4.31 1.37 5.04
C LEU A 739 4.28 0.01 5.74
N ALA A 740 5.46 -0.49 6.09
CA ALA A 740 5.62 -1.77 6.77
C ALA A 740 6.78 -1.74 7.77
N VAL A 741 6.67 -2.57 8.79
CA VAL A 741 7.73 -2.80 9.79
C VAL A 741 8.24 -4.22 9.62
N ILE A 742 9.52 -4.40 9.28
CA ILE A 742 10.07 -5.66 8.77
C ILE A 742 11.34 -6.02 9.55
N PRO A 743 11.63 -7.31 9.81
CA PRO A 743 12.91 -7.71 10.38
C PRO A 743 14.08 -7.27 9.47
N VAL A 744 15.21 -6.89 10.06
CA VAL A 744 16.37 -6.37 9.29
C VAL A 744 16.83 -7.38 8.24
N LYS A 745 16.88 -8.68 8.62
CA LYS A 745 17.29 -9.78 7.73
C LYS A 745 16.52 -9.79 6.40
N ASN A 746 15.20 -9.63 6.46
CA ASN A 746 14.30 -9.78 5.31
C ASN A 746 14.01 -8.47 4.56
N SER A 747 14.37 -7.33 5.17
CA SER A 747 14.00 -5.99 4.72
C SER A 747 14.38 -5.63 3.28
N LEU A 748 15.60 -5.95 2.84
CA LEU A 748 16.05 -5.69 1.47
C LEU A 748 15.32 -6.56 0.44
N ASN A 749 15.00 -7.80 0.80
CA ASN A 749 14.25 -8.70 -0.08
C ASN A 749 12.81 -8.22 -0.27
N ALA A 750 12.14 -7.82 0.81
CA ALA A 750 10.81 -7.21 0.73
C ALA A 750 10.81 -5.93 -0.12
N CYS A 751 11.77 -5.02 0.10
CA CYS A 751 11.92 -3.79 -0.69
C CYS A 751 12.16 -4.09 -2.19
N LYS A 752 13.04 -5.04 -2.50
CA LYS A 752 13.32 -5.49 -3.87
C LYS A 752 12.06 -6.06 -4.53
N ASN A 753 11.38 -6.99 -3.87
CA ASN A 753 10.28 -7.74 -4.46
C ASN A 753 9.04 -6.87 -4.66
N THR A 754 8.71 -5.99 -3.70
CA THR A 754 7.62 -5.00 -3.86
C THR A 754 7.88 -4.07 -5.04
N ARG A 755 9.12 -3.59 -5.24
CA ARG A 755 9.49 -2.78 -6.41
C ARG A 755 9.41 -3.54 -7.73
N ILE A 756 9.89 -4.79 -7.77
CA ILE A 756 9.79 -5.65 -8.96
C ILE A 756 8.32 -5.90 -9.29
N CYS A 757 7.49 -6.21 -8.29
CA CYS A 757 6.07 -6.43 -8.44
C CYS A 757 5.37 -5.19 -9.01
N PHE A 758 5.65 -4.00 -8.47
CA PHE A 758 5.10 -2.72 -8.94
C PHE A 758 5.34 -2.48 -10.44
N GLY A 759 6.59 -2.62 -10.89
CA GLY A 759 6.94 -2.37 -12.30
C GLY A 759 6.61 -3.53 -13.24
N ALA A 760 7.06 -4.74 -12.91
CA ALA A 760 7.04 -5.90 -13.79
C ALA A 760 5.86 -6.85 -13.59
N GLY A 761 5.09 -6.73 -12.50
CA GLY A 761 4.01 -7.65 -12.19
C GLY A 761 4.44 -9.13 -12.19
N ASP A 762 3.50 -10.00 -12.53
CA ASP A 762 3.69 -11.45 -12.57
C ASP A 762 4.34 -11.92 -13.88
N LYS A 763 3.94 -11.32 -15.00
CA LYS A 763 4.28 -11.69 -16.39
C LYS A 763 4.93 -10.56 -17.19
N GLN A 764 5.98 -9.94 -16.64
CA GLN A 764 6.82 -8.92 -17.32
C GLN A 764 5.98 -7.77 -17.91
N GLY A 765 5.41 -6.93 -17.06
CA GLY A 765 4.53 -5.82 -17.40
C GLY A 765 3.06 -6.11 -17.12
N PHE A 766 2.69 -7.30 -16.67
CA PHE A 766 1.29 -7.60 -16.34
C PHE A 766 1.20 -8.36 -15.03
N TYR A 767 0.18 -8.08 -14.25
CA TYR A 767 -0.31 -9.02 -13.24
C TYR A 767 -1.11 -10.14 -13.92
N GLU A 768 -1.55 -11.10 -13.13
CA GLU A 768 -2.52 -12.10 -13.57
C GLU A 768 -3.77 -11.48 -14.22
N PHE A 769 -4.46 -12.26 -15.06
CA PHE A 769 -5.68 -11.83 -15.79
C PHE A 769 -5.49 -10.69 -16.79
N GLY A 770 -4.24 -10.43 -17.21
CA GLY A 770 -3.95 -9.38 -18.20
C GLY A 770 -4.09 -7.97 -17.65
N ILE A 771 -4.09 -7.80 -16.32
CA ILE A 771 -4.11 -6.49 -15.68
C ILE A 771 -2.73 -5.85 -15.86
N PRO A 772 -2.62 -4.61 -16.38
CA PRO A 772 -1.32 -3.99 -16.57
C PRO A 772 -0.64 -3.71 -15.22
N ALA A 773 0.66 -3.97 -15.14
CA ALA A 773 1.50 -3.48 -14.05
C ALA A 773 1.88 -2.01 -14.27
N MET A 774 2.52 -1.36 -13.29
CA MET A 774 2.84 0.07 -13.38
C MET A 774 4.01 0.39 -14.35
N GLY A 775 4.62 -0.63 -14.95
CA GLY A 775 5.49 -0.47 -16.11
C GLY A 775 6.72 0.40 -15.81
N PHE A 776 6.83 1.53 -16.50
CA PHE A 776 7.95 2.47 -16.35
C PHE A 776 7.83 3.43 -15.16
N VAL A 777 6.70 3.46 -14.46
CA VAL A 777 6.52 4.32 -13.28
C VAL A 777 7.53 3.91 -12.20
N GLY A 778 8.22 4.91 -11.65
CA GLY A 778 9.17 4.74 -10.55
C GLY A 778 8.45 4.53 -9.22
N ARG A 779 9.11 3.90 -8.24
CA ARG A 779 8.59 3.82 -6.87
C ARG A 779 9.75 3.98 -5.90
N SER A 780 9.96 5.21 -5.45
CA SER A 780 11.00 5.52 -4.46
C SER A 780 10.64 4.94 -3.10
N CYS A 781 11.65 4.61 -2.31
CA CYS A 781 11.46 4.08 -0.96
C CYS A 781 12.54 4.56 0.01
N SER A 782 12.19 4.55 1.29
CA SER A 782 13.10 4.71 2.42
C SER A 782 13.08 3.43 3.25
N LEU A 783 14.25 2.89 3.55
CA LEU A 783 14.44 1.76 4.43
C LEU A 783 15.32 2.19 5.61
N ILE A 784 14.71 2.32 6.78
CA ILE A 784 15.41 2.78 7.99
C ILE A 784 15.58 1.62 8.96
N TYR A 785 16.81 1.41 9.44
CA TYR A 785 17.12 0.52 10.55
C TYR A 785 17.18 1.30 11.86
N GLY A 786 16.29 0.96 12.78
CA GLY A 786 16.16 1.58 14.09
C GLY A 786 16.19 0.55 15.22
N HIS A 787 16.83 0.91 16.32
CA HIS A 787 16.82 0.10 17.55
C HIS A 787 15.41 0.08 18.17
N TYR A 788 14.97 -1.03 18.77
CA TYR A 788 13.61 -1.17 19.34
C TYR A 788 13.25 -0.07 20.37
N MET A 789 14.22 0.38 21.17
CA MET A 789 14.05 1.49 22.14
C MET A 789 13.97 2.90 21.53
N HIS A 790 14.24 3.08 20.22
CA HIS A 790 14.07 4.39 19.60
C HIS A 790 12.58 4.73 19.49
N PRO A 791 12.14 5.98 19.75
CA PRO A 791 10.75 6.35 19.60
C PRO A 791 10.23 6.09 18.18
N LEU A 792 9.23 5.20 18.08
CA LEU A 792 8.64 4.79 16.79
C LEU A 792 8.15 5.98 15.97
N SER A 793 7.49 6.96 16.60
CA SER A 793 6.99 8.18 15.94
C SER A 793 8.11 9.00 15.29
N SER A 794 9.28 9.07 15.91
CA SER A 794 10.45 9.75 15.36
C SER A 794 11.01 9.00 14.15
N LEU A 795 11.12 7.67 14.24
CA LEU A 795 11.57 6.84 13.10
C LEU A 795 10.59 6.89 11.92
N LEU A 796 9.28 6.92 12.19
CA LEU A 796 8.25 7.10 11.17
C LEU A 796 8.34 8.47 10.50
N SER A 797 8.57 9.53 11.27
CA SER A 797 8.75 10.88 10.74
C SER A 797 10.00 10.98 9.87
N LEU A 798 11.13 10.42 10.34
CA LEU A 798 12.37 10.33 9.56
C LEU A 798 12.19 9.51 8.28
N SER A 799 11.40 8.42 8.31
CA SER A 799 11.11 7.64 7.09
C SER A 799 10.37 8.45 6.04
N ALA A 800 9.42 9.29 6.47
CA ALA A 800 8.71 10.17 5.55
C ALA A 800 9.64 11.26 4.98
N GLU A 801 10.46 11.89 5.83
CA GLU A 801 11.45 12.90 5.43
C GLU A 801 12.47 12.32 4.43
N PHE A 802 13.06 11.16 4.74
CA PHE A 802 14.02 10.50 3.84
C PHE A 802 13.42 10.09 2.50
N LEU A 803 12.14 9.75 2.46
CA LEU A 803 11.45 9.47 1.21
C LEU A 803 11.19 10.74 0.39
N GLU A 804 10.51 11.73 0.98
CA GLU A 804 10.04 12.93 0.27
C GLU A 804 11.17 13.91 -0.06
N ASP A 805 12.07 14.15 0.89
CA ASP A 805 13.07 15.19 0.78
C ASP A 805 14.40 14.72 0.20
N TYR A 806 14.65 13.41 0.18
CA TYR A 806 15.91 12.84 -0.30
C TYR A 806 15.71 11.84 -1.45
N ALA A 807 14.99 10.73 -1.23
CA ALA A 807 14.87 9.66 -2.24
C ALA A 807 14.16 10.14 -3.52
N LYS A 808 13.03 10.86 -3.38
CA LYS A 808 12.27 11.44 -4.51
C LYS A 808 12.94 12.64 -5.18
N LYS A 809 14.06 13.14 -4.64
CA LYS A 809 14.87 14.22 -5.23
C LYS A 809 16.20 13.73 -5.79
N ALA A 810 16.53 12.45 -5.60
CA ALA A 810 17.78 11.87 -6.08
C ALA A 810 17.82 11.87 -7.61
N ARG A 811 18.96 12.31 -8.17
CA ARG A 811 19.28 12.17 -9.59
C ARG A 811 20.53 11.31 -9.75
N TRP A 812 20.55 10.51 -10.80
CA TRP A 812 21.64 9.60 -11.13
C TRP A 812 22.16 9.80 -12.54
N SER A 813 23.45 9.60 -12.75
CA SER A 813 24.11 9.73 -14.05
C SER A 813 24.78 8.41 -14.47
N ASN A 814 24.20 7.69 -15.45
CA ASN A 814 24.78 6.54 -16.18
C ASN A 814 24.62 6.75 -17.69
N ASP A 815 25.54 7.46 -18.34
CA ASP A 815 25.42 7.81 -19.78
C ASP A 815 24.16 8.66 -20.13
N SER A 816 23.20 8.76 -19.20
CA SER A 816 21.90 9.42 -19.20
C SER A 816 21.52 9.78 -17.77
N VAL A 817 20.67 10.80 -17.60
CA VAL A 817 20.15 11.22 -16.29
C VAL A 817 18.87 10.44 -15.97
N LEU A 818 18.85 9.84 -14.79
CA LEU A 818 17.68 9.22 -14.17
C LEU A 818 17.29 10.05 -12.94
N GLU A 819 16.00 10.15 -12.67
CA GLU A 819 15.47 10.88 -11.51
C GLU A 819 14.58 9.94 -10.71
N LYS A 820 14.53 10.14 -9.39
CA LYS A 820 13.70 9.35 -8.46
C LYS A 820 14.05 7.85 -8.53
N ASP A 821 13.05 6.98 -8.40
CA ASP A 821 13.15 5.52 -8.39
C ASP A 821 14.35 5.04 -7.58
N THR A 822 14.43 5.56 -6.34
CA THR A 822 15.59 5.42 -5.46
C THR A 822 15.17 4.83 -4.13
N CYS A 823 15.97 3.88 -3.64
CA CYS A 823 15.91 3.38 -2.27
C CYS A 823 16.97 4.09 -1.42
N LEU A 824 16.53 4.83 -0.40
CA LEU A 824 17.40 5.35 0.62
C LEU A 824 17.48 4.35 1.78
N VAL A 825 18.66 3.81 2.03
CA VAL A 825 18.93 2.92 3.17
C VAL A 825 19.63 3.70 4.28
N ALA A 826 19.04 3.76 5.47
CA ALA A 826 19.58 4.47 6.61
C ALA A 826 19.77 3.57 7.83
N TYR A 827 20.91 3.68 8.51
CA TYR A 827 21.14 3.08 9.82
C TYR A 827 21.23 4.16 10.89
N ILE A 828 20.43 4.03 11.95
CA ILE A 828 20.38 5.00 13.06
C ILE A 828 20.97 4.34 14.31
N PRO A 829 22.23 4.65 14.67
CA PRO A 829 22.84 4.07 15.86
C PRO A 829 22.05 4.42 17.13
N ARG A 830 22.02 3.49 18.09
CA ARG A 830 21.48 3.74 19.43
C ARG A 830 22.17 4.95 20.07
N GLY A 831 21.38 5.90 20.59
CA GLY A 831 21.89 7.11 21.26
C GLY A 831 22.51 8.18 20.34
N SER A 832 22.59 7.95 19.04
CA SER A 832 23.06 8.94 18.06
C SER A 832 21.89 9.70 17.45
N ARG A 833 22.09 11.00 17.18
CA ARG A 833 21.19 11.80 16.31
C ARG A 833 21.58 11.73 14.83
N ASN A 834 22.78 11.24 14.52
CA ASN A 834 23.28 11.19 13.15
C ASN A 834 22.95 9.83 12.51
N ALA A 835 22.13 9.85 11.47
CA ALA A 835 21.87 8.70 10.61
C ALA A 835 23.02 8.49 9.61
N ARG A 836 23.39 7.23 9.38
CA ARG A 836 24.26 6.85 8.26
C ARG A 836 23.38 6.53 7.07
N ILE A 837 23.42 7.37 6.04
CA ILE A 837 22.53 7.30 4.89
C ILE A 837 23.29 6.77 3.68
N SER A 838 22.59 5.99 2.84
CA SER A 838 23.07 5.53 1.55
C SER A 838 21.94 5.55 0.51
N PHE A 839 22.26 5.87 -0.74
CA PHE A 839 21.32 5.93 -1.86
C PHE A 839 21.56 4.76 -2.80
N LEU A 840 20.50 4.11 -3.27
CA LEU A 840 20.57 3.00 -4.22
C LEU A 840 19.52 3.19 -5.32
N PRO A 841 19.89 3.18 -6.61
CA PRO A 841 18.92 3.23 -7.68
C PRO A 841 18.12 1.93 -7.71
N LEU A 842 16.82 2.02 -7.93
CA LEU A 842 15.98 0.86 -8.22
C LEU A 842 15.98 0.52 -9.71
N LYS A 843 16.49 1.44 -10.53
CA LYS A 843 16.71 1.29 -11.97
C LYS A 843 18.00 1.99 -12.37
N GLU A 844 18.93 1.26 -12.98
CA GLU A 844 20.30 1.76 -13.29
C GLU A 844 20.44 2.35 -14.70
N LYS A 845 19.41 2.20 -15.55
CA LYS A 845 19.35 2.73 -16.92
C LYS A 845 17.91 2.88 -17.38
N ARG A 846 17.67 3.71 -18.39
CA ARG A 846 16.38 3.69 -19.11
C ARG A 846 16.19 2.31 -19.74
N ILE A 847 14.96 1.80 -19.65
CA ILE A 847 14.60 0.49 -20.18
C ILE A 847 13.49 0.70 -21.21
N GLU A 848 13.60 0.02 -22.34
CA GLU A 848 12.56 0.03 -23.37
C GLU A 848 11.52 -1.07 -23.15
N ARG A 849 11.88 -2.11 -22.39
CA ARG A 849 11.03 -3.24 -22.03
C ARG A 849 11.27 -3.60 -20.57
N VAL A 850 10.18 -3.82 -19.86
CA VAL A 850 10.13 -4.20 -18.45
C VAL A 850 10.46 -5.68 -18.28
N GLU A 851 11.48 -5.99 -17.48
CA GLU A 851 11.89 -7.36 -17.13
C GLU A 851 12.26 -7.39 -15.65
N LYS A 852 11.95 -8.50 -14.96
CA LYS A 852 12.20 -8.63 -13.50
C LYS A 852 13.66 -8.37 -13.13
N GLY A 853 14.61 -8.85 -13.94
CA GLY A 853 16.06 -8.69 -13.70
C GLY A 853 16.60 -7.28 -13.92
N LYS A 854 15.81 -6.34 -14.43
CA LYS A 854 16.23 -4.94 -14.68
C LYS A 854 15.96 -4.00 -13.49
N PHE A 855 15.27 -4.47 -12.46
CA PHE A 855 14.96 -3.68 -11.26
C PHE A 855 15.77 -4.13 -10.05
N ALA A 856 16.03 -3.18 -9.14
CA ALA A 856 16.57 -3.40 -7.80
C ALA A 856 17.88 -4.22 -7.75
N LYS A 857 18.69 -4.18 -8.81
CA LYS A 857 19.98 -4.89 -8.88
C LYS A 857 20.95 -4.42 -7.79
N SER A 858 20.97 -3.12 -7.50
CA SER A 858 21.76 -2.58 -6.38
C SER A 858 21.34 -3.18 -5.02
N LEU A 859 20.04 -3.37 -4.76
CA LEU A 859 19.56 -4.03 -3.54
C LEU A 859 19.96 -5.52 -3.49
N GLN A 860 19.93 -6.22 -4.63
CA GLN A 860 20.40 -7.61 -4.72
C GLN A 860 21.88 -7.72 -4.34
N ILE A 861 22.72 -6.84 -4.87
CA ILE A 861 24.16 -6.82 -4.58
C ILE A 861 24.39 -6.57 -3.09
N VAL A 862 23.70 -5.58 -2.50
CA VAL A 862 23.81 -5.30 -1.06
C VAL A 862 23.37 -6.50 -0.23
N ASN A 863 22.29 -7.18 -0.59
CA ASN A 863 21.81 -8.35 0.14
C ASN A 863 22.82 -9.50 0.10
N SER A 864 23.30 -9.88 -1.09
CA SER A 864 24.29 -10.95 -1.25
C SER A 864 25.62 -10.63 -0.55
N LEU A 865 26.07 -9.37 -0.62
CA LEU A 865 27.29 -8.94 0.07
C LEU A 865 27.11 -8.98 1.60
N SER A 866 25.93 -8.63 2.10
CA SER A 866 25.63 -8.68 3.53
C SER A 866 25.59 -10.13 4.04
N GLU A 867 24.94 -11.04 3.29
CA GLU A 867 24.93 -12.48 3.56
C GLU A 867 26.36 -13.05 3.57
N GLY A 868 27.20 -12.67 2.60
CA GLY A 868 28.61 -13.05 2.56
C GLY A 868 29.40 -12.60 3.79
N VAL A 869 29.09 -11.44 4.36
CA VAL A 869 29.73 -10.99 5.61
C VAL A 869 29.19 -11.73 6.82
N VAL A 870 27.88 -11.98 6.88
CA VAL A 870 27.23 -12.72 7.96
C VAL A 870 27.81 -14.13 8.06
N GLU A 871 27.99 -14.81 6.93
CA GLU A 871 28.54 -16.17 6.81
C GLU A 871 30.08 -16.21 6.80
N GLU A 872 30.74 -15.09 7.12
CA GLU A 872 32.21 -14.98 7.20
C GLU A 872 32.99 -15.25 5.90
N ARG A 873 32.29 -15.34 4.76
CA ARG A 873 32.90 -15.45 3.41
C ARG A 873 33.50 -14.13 2.93
N VAL A 874 33.03 -12.99 3.45
CA VAL A 874 33.53 -11.64 3.17
C VAL A 874 33.93 -10.93 4.46
N SER A 875 35.10 -10.30 4.47
CA SER A 875 35.60 -9.56 5.64
C SER A 875 34.94 -8.19 5.79
N ARG A 876 34.32 -7.93 6.96
CA ARG A 876 33.77 -6.60 7.30
C ARG A 876 34.84 -5.50 7.29
N SER A 877 36.05 -5.78 7.76
CA SER A 877 37.15 -4.79 7.78
C SER A 877 37.61 -4.39 6.37
N LEU A 878 37.49 -5.29 5.40
CA LEU A 878 37.77 -4.95 4.01
C LEU A 878 36.77 -3.90 3.49
N LEU A 879 35.49 -4.03 3.80
CA LEU A 879 34.47 -3.05 3.40
C LEU A 879 34.73 -1.66 3.98
N TYR A 880 35.10 -1.56 5.25
CA TYR A 880 35.52 -0.29 5.85
C TYR A 880 36.74 0.29 5.16
N ARG A 881 37.78 -0.54 4.93
CA ARG A 881 38.99 -0.11 4.23
C ARG A 881 38.71 0.44 2.83
N LEU A 882 37.80 -0.19 2.08
CA LEU A 882 37.40 0.28 0.75
C LEU A 882 36.65 1.61 0.81
N LEU A 883 35.89 1.88 1.86
CA LEU A 883 35.19 3.16 2.02
C LEU A 883 36.10 4.30 2.48
N GLU A 884 37.00 4.01 3.42
CA GLU A 884 37.88 5.01 4.05
C GLU A 884 39.03 5.44 3.13
N ASP A 885 39.42 4.60 2.16
CA ASP A 885 40.47 4.94 1.21
C ASP A 885 39.95 5.92 0.14
N GLU A 886 40.03 7.22 0.46
CA GLU A 886 39.64 8.32 -0.43
C GLU A 886 40.34 8.26 -1.80
N SER A 887 41.52 7.64 -1.89
CA SER A 887 42.25 7.53 -3.15
C SER A 887 41.48 6.71 -4.19
N ILE A 888 40.72 5.70 -3.78
CA ILE A 888 39.87 4.89 -4.66
C ILE A 888 38.84 5.76 -5.36
N TRP A 889 38.14 6.59 -4.57
CA TRP A 889 37.01 7.38 -5.02
C TRP A 889 37.45 8.64 -5.79
N GLU A 890 38.55 9.27 -5.37
CA GLU A 890 39.19 10.35 -6.12
C GLU A 890 39.79 9.87 -7.45
N LEU A 891 40.40 8.67 -7.47
CA LEU A 891 40.83 8.05 -8.72
C LEU A 891 39.63 7.72 -9.62
N ALA A 892 38.51 7.24 -9.09
CA ALA A 892 37.32 6.95 -9.89
C ALA A 892 36.76 8.20 -10.62
N LYS A 893 36.98 9.40 -10.06
CA LYS A 893 36.62 10.67 -10.73
C LYS A 893 37.51 11.00 -11.92
N LYS A 894 38.79 10.55 -11.90
CA LYS A 894 39.82 10.89 -12.90
C LYS A 894 40.07 9.77 -13.92
N ASP A 895 40.17 8.52 -13.45
CA ASP A 895 40.53 7.33 -14.20
C ASP A 895 39.91 6.08 -13.53
N ILE A 896 38.75 5.67 -14.08
CA ILE A 896 38.00 4.50 -13.60
C ILE A 896 38.82 3.22 -13.71
N CYS A 897 39.67 3.08 -14.74
CA CYS A 897 40.49 1.88 -14.95
C CYS A 897 41.55 1.71 -13.85
N LYS A 898 42.16 2.80 -13.38
CA LYS A 898 43.10 2.75 -12.25
C LYS A 898 42.40 2.46 -10.93
N SER A 899 41.24 3.08 -10.68
CA SER A 899 40.44 2.80 -9.48
C SER A 899 40.01 1.32 -9.43
N LYS A 900 39.55 0.77 -10.56
CA LYS A 900 39.26 -0.66 -10.73
C LYS A 900 40.45 -1.54 -10.32
N LYS A 901 41.64 -1.28 -10.87
CA LYS A 901 42.84 -2.07 -10.56
C LYS A 901 43.22 -1.99 -9.08
N LEU A 902 43.03 -0.83 -8.45
CA LEU A 902 43.30 -0.65 -7.02
C LEU A 902 42.34 -1.48 -6.15
N ILE A 903 41.04 -1.46 -6.44
CA ILE A 903 40.04 -2.28 -5.72
C ILE A 903 40.37 -3.77 -5.92
N GLU A 904 40.62 -4.22 -7.16
CA GLU A 904 40.98 -5.60 -7.46
C GLU A 904 42.25 -6.05 -6.72
N PHE A 905 43.26 -5.18 -6.63
CA PHE A 905 44.48 -5.44 -5.86
C PHE A 905 44.21 -5.56 -4.36
N LEU A 906 43.43 -4.66 -3.77
CA LEU A 906 43.07 -4.69 -2.35
C LEU A 906 42.29 -5.94 -1.98
N VAL A 907 41.33 -6.35 -2.82
CA VAL A 907 40.54 -7.57 -2.60
C VAL A 907 41.44 -8.81 -2.75
N LYS A 908 42.25 -8.91 -3.81
CA LYS A 908 43.18 -10.04 -3.99
C LYS A 908 44.15 -10.22 -2.81
N LYS A 909 44.63 -9.12 -2.21
CA LYS A 909 45.52 -9.16 -1.06
C LYS A 909 44.88 -9.81 0.18
N THR A 910 43.56 -9.81 0.28
CA THR A 910 42.84 -10.46 1.40
C THR A 910 42.58 -11.95 1.20
N GLY A 911 42.79 -12.50 0.00
CA GLY A 911 42.50 -13.91 -0.32
C GLY A 911 41.00 -14.24 -0.48
N ILE A 912 40.12 -13.24 -0.40
CA ILE A 912 38.66 -13.41 -0.56
C ILE A 912 38.31 -13.73 -2.01
N ASN A 913 37.36 -14.66 -2.22
CA ASN A 913 36.82 -14.98 -3.53
C ASN A 913 36.15 -13.72 -4.16
N PRO A 914 36.59 -13.27 -5.36
CA PRO A 914 36.00 -12.12 -6.05
C PRO A 914 34.49 -12.21 -6.29
N GLU A 915 33.96 -13.41 -6.49
CA GLU A 915 32.51 -13.62 -6.71
C GLU A 915 31.69 -13.36 -5.45
N GLU A 916 32.20 -13.82 -4.30
CA GLU A 916 31.58 -13.58 -3.00
C GLU A 916 31.57 -12.10 -2.63
N MET A 917 32.62 -11.38 -3.03
CA MET A 917 32.71 -9.93 -2.87
C MET A 917 31.82 -9.17 -3.86
N GLN A 918 31.13 -9.85 -4.78
CA GLN A 918 30.41 -9.22 -5.90
C GLN A 918 31.32 -8.23 -6.66
N LEU A 919 32.62 -8.52 -6.75
CA LEU A 919 33.64 -7.55 -7.16
C LEU A 919 33.37 -6.99 -8.56
N LYS A 920 32.95 -7.86 -9.48
CA LYS A 920 32.58 -7.47 -10.85
C LYS A 920 31.47 -6.43 -10.84
N GLU A 921 30.41 -6.67 -10.08
CA GLU A 921 29.23 -5.80 -9.99
C GLU A 921 29.58 -4.46 -9.31
N ILE A 922 30.43 -4.47 -8.28
CA ILE A 922 30.93 -3.27 -7.61
C ILE A 922 31.75 -2.43 -8.58
N VAL A 923 32.70 -3.03 -9.30
CA VAL A 923 33.61 -2.32 -10.20
C VAL A 923 32.88 -1.75 -11.42
N GLU A 924 31.91 -2.47 -11.99
CA GLU A 924 31.11 -2.00 -13.14
C GLU A 924 30.32 -0.71 -12.84
N ARG A 925 29.99 -0.48 -11.57
CA ARG A 925 29.21 0.68 -11.11
C ARG A 925 30.05 1.89 -10.72
N LEU A 926 31.37 1.84 -10.86
CA LEU A 926 32.27 2.98 -10.61
C LEU A 926 31.96 4.18 -11.52
N LYS A 927 31.32 3.97 -12.67
CA LYS A 927 30.89 5.04 -13.57
C LYS A 927 29.62 5.76 -13.12
N PHE A 928 28.82 5.14 -12.24
CA PHE A 928 27.51 5.65 -11.86
C PHE A 928 27.62 6.64 -10.70
N LYS A 929 27.07 7.84 -10.90
CA LYS A 929 27.20 8.96 -9.96
C LYS A 929 25.85 9.48 -9.51
N VAL A 930 25.73 9.81 -8.22
CA VAL A 930 24.60 10.54 -7.66
C VAL A 930 24.83 12.03 -7.83
N LEU A 931 23.83 12.75 -8.31
CA LEU A 931 23.78 14.21 -8.34
C LEU A 931 22.75 14.65 -7.30
N LEU A 932 23.23 15.18 -6.18
CA LEU A 932 22.38 15.77 -5.15
C LEU A 932 22.29 17.29 -5.41
N GLU A 933 21.10 17.88 -5.33
CA GLU A 933 20.94 19.34 -5.36
C GLU A 933 21.54 19.95 -4.07
N ASP A 934 22.24 21.09 -4.22
CA ASP A 934 23.11 21.70 -3.18
C ASP A 934 22.38 22.21 -1.90
N GLU A 935 21.05 22.07 -1.79
CA GLU A 935 20.27 22.61 -0.65
C GLU A 935 20.22 21.71 0.60
N LEU A 936 20.88 20.54 0.60
CA LEU A 936 20.73 19.52 1.65
C LEU A 936 21.83 19.48 2.72
N LYS A 937 22.55 20.58 3.00
CA LYS A 937 23.47 20.68 4.15
C LYS A 937 23.07 21.80 5.12
N ASP A 938 22.45 21.35 6.21
CA ASP A 938 22.27 21.94 7.55
C ASP A 938 22.91 23.31 7.88
N GLU A 939 22.16 24.15 8.59
CA GLU A 939 22.35 25.59 8.89
C GLU A 939 23.63 26.00 9.65
N LYS A 940 24.61 25.12 9.88
CA LYS A 940 25.83 25.44 10.67
C LYS A 940 27.11 25.67 9.87
N ARG A 941 27.08 25.63 8.54
CA ARG A 941 28.25 25.97 7.69
C ARG A 941 27.99 27.10 6.70
N ARG A 942 27.45 28.24 7.17
CA ARG A 942 27.66 29.52 6.47
C ARG A 942 29.09 30.03 6.68
N LYS A 943 30.04 29.47 5.92
CA LYS A 943 31.29 30.14 5.46
C LYS A 943 32.09 29.19 4.56
N ARG A 944 31.66 29.12 3.29
CA ARG A 944 32.50 29.15 2.07
C ARG A 944 31.59 28.85 0.87
N LYS A 945 31.28 29.89 0.10
CA LYS A 945 30.70 29.77 -1.25
C LYS A 945 31.75 29.11 -2.14
N THR A 946 31.51 27.86 -2.51
CA THR A 946 31.99 27.22 -3.74
C THR A 946 30.96 26.15 -4.07
N ASP A 947 30.22 26.35 -5.16
CA ASP A 947 29.28 25.38 -5.74
C ASP A 947 30.03 24.05 -5.95
N LYS A 948 29.65 23.00 -5.24
CA LYS A 948 30.23 21.67 -5.38
C LYS A 948 29.14 20.62 -5.17
N ILE A 949 28.44 20.32 -6.27
CA ILE A 949 27.72 19.06 -6.46
C ILE A 949 28.70 17.91 -6.13
N GLU A 950 28.53 17.30 -4.97
CA GLU A 950 29.37 16.19 -4.54
C GLU A 950 28.90 14.93 -5.27
N ALA A 951 29.53 14.61 -6.40
CA ALA A 951 29.20 13.41 -7.16
C ALA A 951 29.63 12.15 -6.38
N ILE A 952 28.66 11.49 -5.74
CA ILE A 952 28.89 10.26 -4.94
C ILE A 952 28.86 9.05 -5.86
N ASN A 953 29.78 8.10 -5.67
CA ASN A 953 29.90 6.89 -6.48
C ASN A 953 28.95 5.78 -6.00
N LEU A 954 28.19 5.15 -6.90
CA LEU A 954 27.27 4.06 -6.53
C LEU A 954 27.98 2.88 -5.85
N SER A 955 29.19 2.53 -6.29
CA SER A 955 29.96 1.45 -5.66
C SER A 955 30.25 1.75 -4.19
N SER A 956 30.50 3.02 -3.85
CA SER A 956 30.66 3.47 -2.46
C SER A 956 29.33 3.34 -1.70
N GLU A 957 28.21 3.76 -2.30
CA GLU A 957 26.89 3.67 -1.68
C GLU A 957 26.44 2.23 -1.43
N ILE A 958 26.74 1.29 -2.34
CA ILE A 958 26.50 -0.15 -2.15
C ILE A 958 27.26 -0.67 -0.93
N ILE A 959 28.54 -0.32 -0.80
CA ILE A 959 29.35 -0.77 0.35
C ILE A 959 28.84 -0.12 1.64
N LYS A 960 28.45 1.15 1.63
CA LYS A 960 27.83 1.83 2.78
C LYS A 960 26.51 1.17 3.18
N ALA A 961 25.63 0.88 2.24
CA ALA A 961 24.35 0.22 2.49
C ALA A 961 24.55 -1.17 3.10
N CYS A 962 25.53 -1.93 2.60
CA CYS A 962 25.94 -3.22 3.16
C CYS A 962 26.38 -3.07 4.63
N LEU A 963 27.28 -2.13 4.92
CA LEU A 963 27.71 -1.87 6.29
C LEU A 963 26.57 -1.37 7.20
N ASN A 964 25.62 -0.59 6.67
CA ASN A 964 24.43 -0.15 7.40
C ASN A 964 23.57 -1.35 7.81
N LYS A 965 23.29 -2.28 6.88
CA LYS A 965 22.56 -3.53 7.17
C LYS A 965 23.30 -4.41 8.18
N ILE A 966 24.58 -4.69 7.94
CA ILE A 966 25.40 -5.52 8.86
C ILE A 966 25.47 -4.91 10.26
N SER A 967 25.55 -3.58 10.36
CA SER A 967 25.58 -2.90 11.65
C SER A 967 24.27 -3.06 12.41
N ALA A 968 23.13 -3.08 11.72
CA ALA A 968 21.84 -3.38 12.31
C ALA A 968 21.70 -4.87 12.68
N GLU A 969 22.08 -5.80 11.79
CA GLU A 969 21.97 -7.25 12.02
C GLU A 969 22.84 -7.72 13.20
N ARG A 970 24.07 -7.21 13.31
CA ARG A 970 25.01 -7.63 14.35
C ARG A 970 24.95 -6.80 15.64
N SER A 971 24.02 -5.85 15.76
CA SER A 971 23.91 -5.05 16.98
C SER A 971 23.24 -5.85 18.09
N ARG A 972 24.07 -6.29 19.04
CA ARG A 972 23.68 -7.00 20.25
C ARG A 972 23.97 -6.09 21.45
N TRP A 973 22.91 -5.61 22.12
CA TRP A 973 22.89 -4.86 23.39
C TRP A 973 23.74 -3.59 23.50
#